data_AF-A0A7C3HGT6-F1
#
_entry.id   AF-A0A7C3HGT6-F1
#
_cell.length_a   1.000
_cell.length_b   1.000
_cell.length_c   1.000
_cell.angle_alpha   90.00
_cell.angle_beta   90.00
_cell.angle_gamma   90.00
#
_symmetry.space_group_name_H-M   'P 1'
#
loop_
_entity.id
_entity.type
_entity.pdbx_description
1 polymer ?
#
loop_
_entity_poly.entity_id
_entity_poly.type
_entity_poly.pdbx_seq_one_letter_code
_entity_poly.pdbx_strand_id
1 'polypeptide(L)'
;MKDTCFILLALIFSLNLVQAETTNWKQNRIIPLEKITVGPWDNFSSSIGVDDTTLYFTRNSNQISNIFRQDLKTALVQRYVGEQGDAKQATLNEGAGRLAITYFKNDAQGDICLVRLSDKQLQCITSEDTVDQTPFWIDSSTLGYIRRYTGKLEWQLVEYHISTKQEKILASGQLTAPGASPDGRTILFNQLIDGEPVVHAYDRQTQSLKPLTHFDLPGISGFFRFSVDGKYVYFNQYLNDTNGDQQIDGSDNSVVFRVPTATWLSATDAVFPEQLTSVDTNCKFPSLSRRYLYVTCAFEGSLDIYRLPLTGVIPADWSEAQIREAHTTARHYEQRLLLLNSLRYRFNVRGTAMLEKLLSNHLEIGELTAARYYIDQIIRNYRHDGNQHLVKFYASLSELLYVRSSKQRVPVDIVTTHFQKIVATARKKLGSLTLDNKNLQALVDAYLAYELEDDEASLETLQRIKFDSDLLPLERYLVFELYKKLLLAKAPETLLGLYPRMFNEAELTSDARLYYAFSYLKLLQKLDFSITQRLKRVKTQLQSSDFPGIKALFQSEAASLMIAGADDKKIQRQQFKQLKMLLKKNTQDLLLRKAMHTRAIQNLGQANRFTYMALLSRHWLTVTHITEMEFVNVAEQYSAITTNKAYGMMAKGELAKAYAVFYSAIRQTNDLEAHFQFISLGLTAGLNKKENMSKSYELLREQKLLGENQPYVDALRLIIQARTDEKPNTAIYDKALAMLEKMPTSGLNPAMRDLLMGYLYHQKLRLSQTGYAYDKTFFQRAHYHYMMALDLAQDNVRISATVWQNLGWLQFEVRQYAQAASFFQHRLALPFVQKMDEVSVRWMLARSLFYNNQKSEALDQAEANLALVIDNRLGDPTPFREKAAFYAMQAEDYAKAKQFYGYLLKNKLLTSENQVKSTLAYAYVLMRLKMTSQAVDQFEKVAELSNSLEVLKKNNRRLLAAYPQRFQLLAYGFLSQLSADNKKKINYLQQRIDLFKKMAGSASEYAYDEAGRLSFLIKDLQHLAVANEQLNQPRAMAKSIHQALVEAEKWMDETGDEVGPVIYRTLVNYLTLNISHPAAFSANDTGDLERIIKRVFQAFKNHPYRSSYIVYQHNKLKILWMMLESYRDNTINLKKRFADLLHEEEIEQLQTDSPESYNELRTLILFNSPQSLDKIIR
;
A
#
# COMPACT_ATOMS: atom_id res chain seq x y z
N MET A 1 58.03 -23.56 38.86
CA MET A 1 57.62 -22.14 38.67
C MET A 1 56.93 -21.84 37.32
N LYS A 2 56.64 -22.83 36.45
CA LYS A 2 55.90 -22.61 35.19
C LYS A 2 54.45 -23.11 35.19
N ASP A 3 54.01 -23.86 36.20
CA ASP A 3 52.65 -24.44 36.22
C ASP A 3 51.64 -23.66 37.06
N THR A 4 52.09 -22.74 37.92
CA THR A 4 51.18 -21.92 38.77
C THR A 4 50.59 -20.71 38.03
N CYS A 5 51.14 -20.33 36.87
CA CYS A 5 50.67 -19.16 36.11
C CYS A 5 49.50 -19.51 35.14
N PHE A 6 49.39 -20.77 34.72
CA PHE A 6 48.28 -21.22 33.86
C PHE A 6 46.98 -21.47 34.63
N ILE A 7 47.07 -21.88 35.90
CA ILE A 7 45.89 -22.13 36.74
C ILE A 7 45.26 -20.80 37.21
N LEU A 8 46.07 -19.76 37.46
CA LEU A 8 45.53 -18.43 37.83
C LEU A 8 44.84 -17.72 36.66
N LEU A 9 45.30 -17.91 35.41
CA LEU A 9 44.64 -17.35 34.22
C LEU A 9 43.33 -18.07 33.88
N ALA A 10 43.24 -19.39 34.16
CA ALA A 10 42.01 -20.16 33.98
C ALA A 10 40.96 -19.89 35.08
N LEU A 11 41.40 -19.62 36.32
CA LEU A 11 40.51 -19.25 37.43
C LEU A 11 39.97 -17.81 37.35
N ILE A 12 40.74 -16.87 36.79
CA ILE A 12 40.24 -15.50 36.55
C ILE A 12 39.20 -15.45 35.40
N PHE A 13 39.21 -16.43 34.49
CA PHE A 13 38.15 -16.59 33.47
C PHE A 13 36.94 -17.40 33.94
N SER A 14 36.96 -18.03 35.12
CA SER A 14 35.87 -18.88 35.62
C SER A 14 35.18 -18.37 36.90
N LEU A 15 35.65 -17.27 37.51
CA LEU A 15 35.03 -16.68 38.71
C LEU A 15 34.05 -15.51 38.45
N ASN A 16 33.62 -15.29 37.21
CA ASN A 16 32.43 -14.48 36.89
C ASN A 16 31.32 -15.35 36.27
N LEU A 17 31.09 -16.54 36.83
CA LEU A 17 29.81 -17.23 36.74
C LEU A 17 28.91 -16.78 37.91
N VAL A 18 28.82 -15.46 38.11
CA VAL A 18 27.54 -14.91 38.58
C VAL A 18 26.54 -15.33 37.52
N GLN A 19 25.37 -15.83 37.93
CA GLN A 19 24.24 -16.09 37.03
C GLN A 19 24.12 -14.90 36.07
N ALA A 20 24.64 -15.06 34.85
CA ALA A 20 24.26 -14.23 33.75
C ALA A 20 22.82 -14.64 33.49
N GLU A 21 21.89 -14.04 34.23
CA GLU A 21 20.61 -13.70 33.65
C GLU A 21 20.95 -13.13 32.28
N THR A 22 20.68 -13.92 31.25
CA THR A 22 20.99 -13.57 29.88
C THR A 22 20.23 -12.29 29.58
N THR A 23 20.87 -11.13 29.77
CA THR A 23 20.25 -9.83 29.59
C THR A 23 19.76 -9.78 28.15
N ASN A 24 18.44 -9.83 27.98
CA ASN A 24 17.83 -9.73 26.66
C ASN A 24 17.83 -8.25 26.28
N TRP A 25 18.95 -7.74 25.78
CA TRP A 25 19.11 -6.34 25.38
C TRP A 25 18.04 -5.85 24.39
N LYS A 26 17.35 -6.76 23.70
CA LYS A 26 16.20 -6.44 22.85
C LYS A 26 15.02 -5.83 23.63
N GLN A 27 15.00 -5.98 24.95
CA GLN A 27 14.04 -5.38 25.88
C GLN A 27 14.47 -3.97 26.36
N ASN A 28 15.70 -3.53 26.06
CA ASN A 28 16.19 -2.17 26.38
C ASN A 28 15.69 -1.13 25.37
N ARG A 29 14.43 -1.24 24.94
CA ARG A 29 13.76 -0.31 24.03
C ARG A 29 12.28 -0.23 24.35
N ILE A 30 11.65 0.85 23.90
CA ILE A 30 10.18 0.99 23.91
C ILE A 30 9.58 -0.20 23.15
N ILE A 31 8.53 -0.81 23.69
CA ILE A 31 7.85 -1.96 23.10
C ILE A 31 7.22 -1.52 21.77
N PRO A 32 7.60 -2.12 20.63
CA PRO A 32 6.95 -1.81 19.36
C PRO A 32 5.48 -2.18 19.40
N LEU A 33 4.62 -1.38 18.77
CA LEU A 33 3.22 -1.74 18.55
C LEU A 33 3.15 -3.00 17.68
N GLU A 34 2.39 -4.01 18.12
CA GLU A 34 2.22 -5.23 17.35
C GLU A 34 1.05 -5.08 16.39
N LYS A 35 1.35 -4.99 15.09
CA LYS A 35 0.31 -4.84 14.06
C LYS A 35 -0.55 -6.11 13.95
N ILE A 36 -1.87 -5.96 13.92
CA ILE A 36 -2.84 -7.06 13.88
C ILE A 36 -3.53 -7.15 12.52
N THR A 37 -4.02 -6.02 12.00
CA THR A 37 -4.59 -5.92 10.65
C THR A 37 -3.52 -5.49 9.66
N VAL A 38 -3.65 -5.96 8.43
CA VAL A 38 -2.72 -5.63 7.33
C VAL A 38 -3.52 -5.41 6.05
N GLY A 39 -2.90 -4.72 5.09
CA GLY A 39 -3.51 -4.44 3.79
C GLY A 39 -3.52 -2.93 3.51
N PRO A 40 -3.82 -2.54 2.26
CA PRO A 40 -3.86 -1.14 1.85
C PRO A 40 -5.15 -0.41 2.27
N TRP A 41 -5.99 -1.01 3.11
CA TRP A 41 -7.29 -0.49 3.48
C TRP A 41 -7.31 -0.07 4.93
N ASP A 42 -8.05 0.99 5.23
CA ASP A 42 -8.24 1.45 6.60
C ASP A 42 -9.04 0.42 7.40
N ASN A 43 -8.45 -0.04 8.50
CA ASN A 43 -9.01 -0.94 9.49
C ASN A 43 -9.08 -0.18 10.83
N PHE A 44 -10.29 0.02 11.36
CA PHE A 44 -10.48 0.87 12.54
C PHE A 44 -11.67 0.43 13.40
N SER A 45 -11.77 1.01 14.60
CA SER A 45 -12.87 0.78 15.56
C SER A 45 -13.08 -0.70 15.86
N SER A 46 -12.14 -1.26 16.63
CA SER A 46 -12.12 -2.69 16.93
C SER A 46 -12.92 -3.06 18.18
N SER A 47 -13.47 -4.28 18.18
CA SER A 47 -14.07 -4.92 19.35
C SER A 47 -13.53 -6.34 19.48
N ILE A 48 -12.95 -6.64 20.65
CA ILE A 48 -12.24 -7.88 20.92
C ILE A 48 -13.01 -8.72 21.96
N GLY A 49 -13.02 -10.04 21.77
CA GLY A 49 -13.48 -10.99 22.79
C GLY A 49 -12.62 -10.98 24.05
N VAL A 50 -13.19 -11.35 25.19
CA VAL A 50 -12.49 -11.35 26.48
C VAL A 50 -11.34 -12.36 26.49
N ASP A 51 -11.47 -13.41 25.67
CA ASP A 51 -10.53 -14.53 25.48
C ASP A 51 -9.33 -14.22 24.55
N ASP A 52 -9.36 -13.09 23.84
CA ASP A 52 -8.35 -12.68 22.85
C ASP A 52 -8.29 -13.57 21.59
N THR A 53 -9.41 -14.17 21.15
CA THR A 53 -9.41 -15.07 19.98
C THR A 53 -9.98 -14.44 18.71
N THR A 54 -11.01 -13.61 18.85
CA THR A 54 -11.77 -13.06 17.72
C THR A 54 -11.85 -11.54 17.81
N LEU A 55 -11.41 -10.88 16.75
CA LEU A 55 -11.49 -9.44 16.56
C LEU A 55 -12.58 -9.10 15.54
N TYR A 56 -13.45 -8.15 15.89
CA TYR A 56 -14.37 -7.50 14.95
C TYR A 56 -13.92 -6.07 14.70
N PHE A 57 -13.94 -5.61 13.45
CA PHE A 57 -13.51 -4.25 13.13
C PHE A 57 -14.18 -3.73 11.87
N THR A 58 -14.13 -2.41 11.70
CA THR A 58 -14.58 -1.76 10.46
C THR A 58 -13.43 -1.72 9.48
N ARG A 59 -13.65 -2.16 8.24
CA ARG A 59 -12.73 -1.93 7.12
C ARG A 59 -13.41 -1.06 6.08
N ASN A 60 -12.73 0.01 5.68
CA ASN A 60 -13.15 0.85 4.57
C ASN A 60 -12.36 0.48 3.31
N SER A 61 -13.05 -0.02 2.29
CA SER A 61 -12.45 -0.39 1.00
C SER A 61 -13.21 0.32 -0.10
N ASN A 62 -12.53 1.20 -0.85
CA ASN A 62 -13.13 2.02 -1.91
C ASN A 62 -14.35 2.83 -1.43
N GLN A 63 -14.24 3.48 -0.27
CA GLN A 63 -15.30 4.26 0.37
C GLN A 63 -16.50 3.45 0.90
N ILE A 64 -16.44 2.11 0.85
CA ILE A 64 -17.49 1.22 1.38
C ILE A 64 -17.01 0.63 2.69
N SER A 65 -17.75 0.90 3.76
CA SER A 65 -17.43 0.42 5.12
C SER A 65 -18.13 -0.90 5.41
N ASN A 66 -17.39 -1.89 5.86
CA ASN A 66 -17.92 -3.20 6.22
C ASN A 66 -17.39 -3.65 7.57
N ILE A 67 -18.14 -4.51 8.27
CA ILE A 67 -17.63 -5.20 9.45
C ILE A 67 -16.91 -6.47 9.02
N PHE A 68 -15.67 -6.62 9.47
CA PHE A 68 -14.85 -7.81 9.29
C PHE A 68 -14.66 -8.53 10.62
N ARG A 69 -14.49 -9.86 10.52
CA ARG A 69 -14.08 -10.74 11.62
C ARG A 69 -12.70 -11.28 11.28
N GLN A 70 -11.77 -11.18 12.23
CA GLN A 70 -10.45 -11.80 12.16
C GLN A 70 -10.27 -12.79 13.30
N ASP A 71 -9.83 -13.99 12.96
CA ASP A 71 -9.34 -14.97 13.92
C ASP A 71 -7.86 -14.67 14.21
N LEU A 72 -7.55 -14.34 15.46
CA LEU A 72 -6.20 -13.91 15.85
C LEU A 72 -5.17 -15.03 15.89
N LYS A 73 -5.61 -16.30 15.94
CA LYS A 73 -4.71 -17.46 15.93
C LYS A 73 -4.28 -17.82 14.51
N THR A 74 -5.20 -17.72 13.56
CA THR A 74 -5.03 -18.15 12.17
C THR A 74 -4.76 -17.00 11.20
N ALA A 75 -4.94 -15.75 11.66
CA ALA A 75 -4.92 -14.52 10.87
C ALA A 75 -5.96 -14.48 9.74
N LEU A 76 -6.97 -15.37 9.76
CA LEU A 76 -8.00 -15.40 8.73
C LEU A 76 -8.98 -14.25 8.91
N VAL A 77 -9.10 -13.45 7.85
CA VAL A 77 -9.99 -12.29 7.78
C VAL A 77 -11.14 -12.59 6.84
N GLN A 78 -12.36 -12.39 7.31
CA GLN A 78 -13.58 -12.55 6.52
C GLN A 78 -14.50 -11.36 6.71
N ARG A 79 -15.16 -10.95 5.62
CA ARG A 79 -16.28 -10.01 5.72
C ARG A 79 -17.38 -10.66 6.56
N TYR A 80 -17.88 -9.94 7.55
CA TYR A 80 -18.87 -10.43 8.50
C TYR A 80 -20.25 -9.81 8.23
N VAL A 81 -20.30 -8.49 8.05
CA VAL A 81 -21.51 -7.73 7.66
C VAL A 81 -21.12 -6.65 6.63
N GLY A 82 -22.01 -6.37 5.69
CA GLY A 82 -21.90 -5.23 4.77
C GLY A 82 -22.00 -5.55 3.28
N GLU A 83 -22.30 -6.79 2.91
CA GLU A 83 -22.48 -7.18 1.50
C GLU A 83 -23.62 -6.43 0.79
N GLN A 84 -24.61 -5.95 1.56
CA GLN A 84 -25.82 -5.29 1.03
C GLN A 84 -25.96 -3.82 1.47
N GLY A 85 -24.94 -3.22 2.08
CA GLY A 85 -24.97 -1.83 2.56
C GLY A 85 -23.87 -1.57 3.59
N ASP A 86 -23.48 -0.31 3.78
CA ASP A 86 -22.37 0.05 4.68
C ASP A 86 -22.66 -0.32 6.13
N ALA A 87 -21.62 -0.76 6.85
CA ALA A 87 -21.68 -1.11 8.27
C ALA A 87 -20.40 -0.69 9.00
N LYS A 88 -20.55 -0.13 10.21
CA LYS A 88 -19.42 0.36 11.05
C LYS A 88 -19.69 0.20 12.55
N GLN A 89 -18.67 0.51 13.37
CA GLN A 89 -18.75 0.61 14.84
C GLN A 89 -19.26 -0.68 15.53
N ALA A 90 -18.66 -1.82 15.20
CA ALA A 90 -18.99 -3.08 15.83
C ALA A 90 -18.64 -3.08 17.34
N THR A 91 -19.58 -3.52 18.19
CA THR A 91 -19.38 -3.72 19.63
C THR A 91 -19.91 -5.08 20.09
N LEU A 92 -19.02 -5.89 20.66
CA LEU A 92 -19.27 -7.28 21.03
C LEU A 92 -19.83 -7.40 22.44
N ASN A 93 -20.85 -8.24 22.58
CA ASN A 93 -21.29 -8.81 23.85
C ASN A 93 -21.20 -10.33 23.75
N GLU A 94 -20.06 -10.84 24.19
CA GLU A 94 -19.72 -12.27 24.08
C GLU A 94 -20.68 -13.14 24.91
N GLY A 95 -21.01 -12.70 26.14
CA GLY A 95 -21.93 -13.42 27.03
C GLY A 95 -23.35 -13.54 26.48
N ALA A 96 -23.82 -12.52 25.75
CA ALA A 96 -25.13 -12.54 25.10
C ALA A 96 -25.12 -13.16 23.69
N GLY A 97 -23.94 -13.49 23.14
CA GLY A 97 -23.79 -14.02 21.77
C GLY A 97 -24.23 -13.02 20.69
N ARG A 98 -23.99 -11.72 20.89
CA ARG A 98 -24.49 -10.63 20.03
C ARG A 98 -23.41 -9.61 19.70
N LEU A 99 -23.56 -8.99 18.52
CA LEU A 99 -22.79 -7.84 18.06
C LEU A 99 -23.76 -6.69 17.77
N ALA A 100 -23.53 -5.50 18.30
CA ALA A 100 -24.25 -4.30 17.87
C ALA A 100 -23.40 -3.53 16.86
N ILE A 101 -24.04 -2.95 15.85
CA ILE A 101 -23.41 -2.22 14.73
C ILE A 101 -24.24 -1.00 14.36
N THR A 102 -23.63 -0.04 13.66
CA THR A 102 -24.37 0.97 12.88
C THR A 102 -24.44 0.53 11.41
N TYR A 103 -25.63 0.50 10.82
CA TYR A 103 -25.91 -0.08 9.50
C TYR A 103 -26.66 0.91 8.61
N PHE A 104 -26.23 1.06 7.35
CA PHE A 104 -26.67 2.13 6.43
C PHE A 104 -27.45 1.58 5.22
N LYS A 105 -27.99 0.37 5.31
CA LYS A 105 -28.75 -0.22 4.18
C LYS A 105 -30.14 0.39 4.04
N ASN A 106 -30.82 0.67 5.15
CA ASN A 106 -32.19 1.15 5.13
C ASN A 106 -32.22 2.64 4.77
N ASP A 107 -31.31 3.42 5.35
CA ASP A 107 -31.13 4.84 5.09
C ASP A 107 -29.66 5.28 5.27
N ALA A 108 -29.34 6.48 4.78
CA ALA A 108 -28.00 7.06 4.85
C ALA A 108 -27.65 7.71 6.20
N GLN A 109 -28.62 7.86 7.12
CA GLN A 109 -28.45 8.39 8.47
C GLN A 109 -27.86 7.33 9.41
N GLY A 110 -28.22 6.07 9.20
CA GLY A 110 -27.64 4.90 9.85
C GLY A 110 -28.43 4.44 11.07
N ASP A 111 -28.72 3.15 11.09
CA ASP A 111 -29.49 2.48 12.13
C ASP A 111 -28.61 1.70 13.11
N ILE A 112 -29.02 1.60 14.37
CA ILE A 112 -28.45 0.62 15.30
C ILE A 112 -29.10 -0.74 15.06
N CYS A 113 -28.27 -1.74 14.77
CA CYS A 113 -28.72 -3.11 14.54
C CYS A 113 -27.95 -4.12 15.39
N LEU A 114 -28.66 -5.19 15.77
CA LEU A 114 -28.14 -6.33 16.51
C LEU A 114 -27.94 -7.51 15.56
N VAL A 115 -26.76 -8.12 15.62
CA VAL A 115 -26.40 -9.31 14.86
C VAL A 115 -26.17 -10.46 15.84
N ARG A 116 -26.91 -11.57 15.66
CA ARG A 116 -26.69 -12.79 16.44
C ARG A 116 -25.48 -13.55 15.91
N LEU A 117 -24.56 -13.95 16.78
CA LEU A 117 -23.29 -14.54 16.36
C LEU A 117 -23.43 -15.98 15.82
N SER A 118 -24.48 -16.70 16.20
CA SER A 118 -24.69 -18.10 15.82
C SER A 118 -25.13 -18.30 14.37
N ASP A 119 -26.02 -17.44 13.87
CA ASP A 119 -26.67 -17.56 12.56
C ASP A 119 -26.52 -16.30 11.69
N LYS A 120 -25.87 -15.25 12.21
CA LYS A 120 -25.71 -13.94 11.57
C LYS A 120 -27.04 -13.22 11.29
N GLN A 121 -28.12 -13.56 12.00
CA GLN A 121 -29.38 -12.86 11.88
C GLN A 121 -29.21 -11.39 12.32
N LEU A 122 -29.57 -10.46 11.44
CA LEU A 122 -29.49 -9.01 11.66
C LEU A 122 -30.88 -8.43 11.91
N GLN A 123 -31.03 -7.63 12.97
CA GLN A 123 -32.27 -6.92 13.31
C GLN A 123 -31.95 -5.49 13.76
N CYS A 124 -32.53 -4.49 13.08
CA CYS A 124 -32.40 -3.08 13.47
C CYS A 124 -33.44 -2.70 14.55
N ILE A 125 -33.04 -1.83 15.46
CA ILE A 125 -33.85 -1.39 16.62
C ILE A 125 -34.22 0.09 16.59
N THR A 126 -33.64 0.86 15.66
CA THR A 126 -33.93 2.28 15.40
C THR A 126 -34.73 2.44 14.10
N SER A 127 -35.09 3.69 13.76
CA SER A 127 -35.95 4.06 12.64
C SER A 127 -35.30 5.09 11.73
N GLU A 128 -35.84 5.22 10.51
CA GLU A 128 -35.28 6.07 9.43
C GLU A 128 -35.38 7.60 9.69
N ASP A 129 -36.09 8.03 10.74
CA ASP A 129 -36.27 9.44 11.14
C ASP A 129 -35.18 9.94 12.13
N THR A 130 -34.21 9.08 12.43
CA THR A 130 -33.12 9.38 13.35
C THR A 130 -31.75 9.10 12.72
N VAL A 131 -30.75 9.83 13.22
CA VAL A 131 -29.33 9.55 13.02
C VAL A 131 -28.85 8.86 14.29
N ASP A 132 -28.50 7.59 14.21
CA ASP A 132 -28.04 6.81 15.36
C ASP A 132 -26.61 6.31 15.20
N GLN A 133 -25.81 6.42 16.27
CA GLN A 133 -24.40 6.04 16.21
C GLN A 133 -23.82 5.66 17.57
N THR A 134 -22.60 5.11 17.53
CA THR A 134 -21.79 4.74 18.70
C THR A 134 -22.53 3.80 19.67
N PRO A 135 -22.99 2.61 19.21
CA PRO A 135 -23.55 1.62 20.11
C PRO A 135 -22.51 1.15 21.14
N PHE A 136 -22.93 0.94 22.38
CA PHE A 136 -22.11 0.38 23.46
C PHE A 136 -22.97 -0.46 24.40
N TRP A 137 -22.37 -1.47 25.03
CA TRP A 137 -23.08 -2.35 25.95
C TRP A 137 -23.04 -1.77 27.36
N ILE A 138 -24.20 -1.69 28.02
CA ILE A 138 -24.33 -1.34 29.44
C ILE A 138 -24.28 -2.63 30.28
N ASP A 139 -25.00 -3.65 29.84
CA ASP A 139 -24.98 -4.99 30.44
C ASP A 139 -25.38 -6.07 29.40
N SER A 140 -25.64 -7.31 29.84
CA SER A 140 -26.04 -8.42 28.96
C SER A 140 -27.36 -8.25 28.20
N SER A 141 -28.22 -7.34 28.67
CA SER A 141 -29.60 -7.13 28.20
C SER A 141 -29.91 -5.69 27.79
N THR A 142 -28.98 -4.77 28.03
CA THR A 142 -29.16 -3.33 27.85
C THR A 142 -28.08 -2.76 26.95
N LEU A 143 -28.50 -2.04 25.91
CA LEU A 143 -27.63 -1.34 24.96
C LEU A 143 -27.76 0.18 25.17
N GLY A 144 -26.66 0.91 25.05
CA GLY A 144 -26.67 2.36 24.93
C GLY A 144 -26.24 2.82 23.53
N TYR A 145 -26.74 3.97 23.08
CA TYR A 145 -26.31 4.65 21.86
C TYR A 145 -26.65 6.13 21.92
N ILE A 146 -26.13 6.93 20.97
CA ILE A 146 -26.53 8.33 20.81
C ILE A 146 -27.42 8.47 19.57
N ARG A 147 -28.49 9.26 19.73
CA ARG A 147 -29.52 9.51 18.72
C ARG A 147 -29.68 10.99 18.47
N ARG A 148 -29.98 11.38 17.23
CA ARG A 148 -30.45 12.73 16.90
C ARG A 148 -31.56 12.64 15.84
N TYR A 149 -32.69 13.27 16.08
CA TYR A 149 -33.76 13.37 15.08
C TYR A 149 -33.33 14.19 13.88
N THR A 150 -33.75 13.79 12.67
CA THR A 150 -33.44 14.53 11.44
C THR A 150 -33.88 16.00 11.56
N GLY A 151 -32.98 16.93 11.24
CA GLY A 151 -33.24 18.37 11.35
C GLY A 151 -33.15 18.98 12.75
N LYS A 152 -32.85 18.18 13.79
CA LYS A 152 -32.52 18.68 15.13
C LYS A 152 -31.00 18.77 15.33
N LEU A 153 -30.56 19.69 16.20
CA LEU A 153 -29.15 19.85 16.57
C LEU A 153 -28.76 19.03 17.82
N GLU A 154 -29.74 18.72 18.67
CA GLU A 154 -29.53 18.07 19.96
C GLU A 154 -29.42 16.55 19.83
N TRP A 155 -28.36 15.98 20.41
CA TRP A 155 -28.17 14.54 20.58
C TRP A 155 -28.74 14.09 21.92
N GLN A 156 -29.27 12.86 21.94
CA GLN A 156 -29.78 12.19 23.13
C GLN A 156 -28.95 10.93 23.40
N LEU A 157 -28.55 10.73 24.64
CA LEU A 157 -27.96 9.46 25.10
C LEU A 157 -29.11 8.54 25.52
N VAL A 158 -29.29 7.45 24.78
CA VAL A 158 -30.41 6.52 24.95
C VAL A 158 -29.92 5.22 25.57
N GLU A 159 -30.64 4.75 26.58
CA GLU A 159 -30.58 3.39 27.13
C GLU A 159 -31.75 2.58 26.56
N TYR A 160 -31.46 1.40 26.00
CA TYR A 160 -32.42 0.52 25.35
C TYR A 160 -32.37 -0.88 25.94
N HIS A 161 -33.49 -1.34 26.49
CA HIS A 161 -33.65 -2.71 26.96
C HIS A 161 -34.09 -3.64 25.82
N ILE A 162 -33.31 -4.66 25.55
CA ILE A 162 -33.47 -5.51 24.36
C ILE A 162 -34.74 -6.36 24.40
N SER A 163 -35.08 -6.92 25.57
CA SER A 163 -36.23 -7.81 25.71
C SER A 163 -37.55 -7.05 25.73
N THR A 164 -37.61 -5.94 26.47
CA THR A 164 -38.82 -5.14 26.65
C THR A 164 -39.01 -4.09 25.55
N LYS A 165 -37.95 -3.80 24.78
CA LYS A 165 -37.88 -2.71 23.79
C LYS A 165 -38.14 -1.33 24.40
N GLN A 166 -37.93 -1.16 25.70
CA GLN A 166 -38.10 0.11 26.38
C GLN A 166 -36.87 1.00 26.21
N GLU A 167 -37.11 2.30 26.04
CA GLU A 167 -36.10 3.33 25.91
C GLU A 167 -36.14 4.30 27.10
N LYS A 168 -34.97 4.75 27.55
CA LYS A 168 -34.81 5.82 28.53
C LYS A 168 -33.74 6.80 28.06
N ILE A 169 -34.05 8.09 28.08
CA ILE A 169 -33.08 9.15 27.81
C ILE A 169 -32.31 9.45 29.09
N LEU A 170 -30.98 9.35 29.03
CA LEU A 170 -30.09 9.58 30.18
C LEU A 170 -29.52 11.01 30.21
N ALA A 171 -29.28 11.59 29.03
CA ALA A 171 -28.75 12.94 28.86
C ALA A 171 -29.13 13.50 27.48
N SER A 172 -29.09 14.81 27.33
CA SER A 172 -29.31 15.49 26.04
C SER A 172 -28.37 16.69 25.89
N GLY A 173 -27.99 17.02 24.65
CA GLY A 173 -27.04 18.08 24.33
C GLY A 173 -26.16 17.72 23.13
N GLN A 174 -24.97 18.31 23.00
CA GLN A 174 -23.99 17.85 22.03
C GLN A 174 -23.11 16.77 22.67
N LEU A 175 -23.46 15.51 22.45
CA LEU A 175 -22.90 14.36 23.15
C LEU A 175 -21.97 13.54 22.26
N THR A 176 -20.84 13.09 22.80
CA THR A 176 -19.93 12.18 22.08
C THR A 176 -19.28 11.14 23.01
N ALA A 177 -18.71 10.10 22.39
CA ALA A 177 -17.83 9.11 23.03
C ALA A 177 -18.40 8.40 24.29
N PRO A 178 -19.66 7.92 24.30
CA PRO A 178 -20.18 7.22 25.46
C PRO A 178 -19.49 5.86 25.71
N GLY A 179 -19.44 5.45 26.97
CA GLY A 179 -18.98 4.13 27.40
C GLY A 179 -19.44 3.79 28.82
N ALA A 180 -19.77 2.52 29.07
CA ALA A 180 -20.21 2.04 30.38
C ALA A 180 -19.11 1.28 31.12
N SER A 181 -19.16 1.31 32.46
CA SER A 181 -18.36 0.44 33.33
C SER A 181 -18.79 -1.02 33.20
N PRO A 182 -17.92 -2.00 33.52
CA PRO A 182 -18.25 -3.42 33.35
C PRO A 182 -19.43 -3.93 34.19
N ASP A 183 -19.71 -3.27 35.31
CA ASP A 183 -20.89 -3.51 36.16
C ASP A 183 -22.16 -2.78 35.66
N GLY A 184 -22.03 -2.03 34.57
CA GLY A 184 -23.09 -1.22 33.99
C GLY A 184 -23.54 -0.05 34.87
N ARG A 185 -22.87 0.28 35.99
CA ARG A 185 -23.34 1.33 36.90
C ARG A 185 -23.02 2.74 36.40
N THR A 186 -21.81 2.96 35.91
CA THR A 186 -21.30 4.28 35.54
C THR A 186 -21.23 4.40 34.03
N ILE A 187 -21.79 5.47 33.47
CA ILE A 187 -21.68 5.81 32.05
C ILE A 187 -20.89 7.11 31.92
N LEU A 188 -19.80 7.07 31.15
CA LEU A 188 -18.99 8.23 30.82
C LEU A 188 -19.35 8.73 29.42
N PHE A 189 -19.40 10.04 29.23
CA PHE A 189 -19.57 10.67 27.92
C PHE A 189 -19.05 12.11 27.93
N ASN A 190 -18.75 12.65 26.74
CA ASN A 190 -18.42 14.06 26.56
C ASN A 190 -19.68 14.86 26.23
N GLN A 191 -19.78 16.07 26.78
CA GLN A 191 -20.80 17.05 26.43
C GLN A 191 -20.13 18.40 26.10
N LEU A 192 -20.49 19.00 24.97
CA LEU A 192 -20.00 20.35 24.63
C LEU A 192 -20.79 21.40 25.43
N ILE A 193 -20.10 22.19 26.24
CA ILE A 193 -20.65 23.31 27.03
C ILE A 193 -19.82 24.55 26.69
N ASP A 194 -20.48 25.60 26.17
CA ASP A 194 -19.84 26.85 25.74
C ASP A 194 -18.66 26.66 24.76
N GLY A 195 -18.72 25.61 23.93
CA GLY A 195 -17.67 25.26 22.96
C GLY A 195 -16.56 24.37 23.52
N GLU A 196 -16.58 24.04 24.81
CA GLU A 196 -15.57 23.20 25.47
C GLU A 196 -16.13 21.80 25.80
N PRO A 197 -15.41 20.71 25.51
CA PRO A 197 -15.86 19.36 25.84
C PRO A 197 -15.65 19.08 27.34
N VAL A 198 -16.74 18.83 28.05
CA VAL A 198 -16.75 18.44 29.46
C VAL A 198 -17.14 16.98 29.60
N VAL A 199 -16.28 16.19 30.26
CA VAL A 199 -16.58 14.80 30.57
C VAL A 199 -17.58 14.71 31.71
N HIS A 200 -18.64 13.91 31.53
CA HIS A 200 -19.63 13.64 32.54
C HIS A 200 -19.64 12.15 32.93
N ALA A 201 -19.95 11.90 34.20
CA ALA A 201 -20.29 10.57 34.71
C ALA A 201 -21.76 10.55 35.13
N TYR A 202 -22.51 9.61 34.57
CA TYR A 202 -23.86 9.28 34.98
C TYR A 202 -23.85 8.00 35.82
N ASP A 203 -24.31 8.08 37.06
CA ASP A 203 -24.50 6.91 37.94
C ASP A 203 -25.94 6.41 37.79
N ARG A 204 -26.11 5.19 37.25
CA ARG A 204 -27.43 4.57 37.02
C ARG A 204 -28.18 4.22 38.30
N GLN A 205 -27.47 3.98 39.41
CA GLN A 205 -28.09 3.62 40.68
C GLN A 205 -28.72 4.85 41.35
N THR A 206 -27.98 5.96 41.40
CA THR A 206 -28.45 7.23 41.99
C THR A 206 -29.19 8.11 40.99
N GLN A 207 -29.10 7.79 39.69
CA GLN A 207 -29.59 8.61 38.57
C GLN A 207 -29.01 10.02 38.55
N SER A 208 -27.80 10.20 39.12
CA SER A 208 -27.14 11.49 39.20
C SER A 208 -26.13 11.69 38.08
N LEU A 209 -26.13 12.89 37.49
CA LEU A 209 -25.14 13.34 36.53
C LEU A 209 -24.12 14.26 37.22
N LYS A 210 -22.82 13.98 37.07
CA LYS A 210 -21.74 14.78 37.64
C LYS A 210 -20.67 15.11 36.58
N PRO A 211 -20.26 16.38 36.41
CA PRO A 211 -19.09 16.72 35.61
C PRO A 211 -17.80 16.24 36.30
N LEU A 212 -16.87 15.69 35.53
CA LEU A 212 -15.57 15.24 36.03
C LEU A 212 -14.51 16.34 35.88
N THR A 213 -13.47 16.26 36.71
CA THR A 213 -12.33 17.18 36.60
C THR A 213 -11.54 16.92 35.33
N HIS A 214 -11.00 17.98 34.74
CA HIS A 214 -10.11 17.89 33.57
C HIS A 214 -8.79 17.20 33.92
N PHE A 215 -8.08 16.71 32.91
CA PHE A 215 -6.74 16.16 33.10
C PHE A 215 -5.68 17.28 33.15
N ASP A 216 -4.58 17.06 33.87
CA ASP A 216 -3.38 17.93 33.87
C ASP A 216 -2.57 17.72 32.56
N LEU A 217 -3.24 17.97 31.43
CA LEU A 217 -2.75 17.84 30.06
C LEU A 217 -3.39 18.95 29.19
N PRO A 218 -2.72 19.38 28.10
CA PRO A 218 -3.35 20.25 27.10
C PRO A 218 -4.37 19.48 26.24
N GLY A 219 -5.30 20.21 25.64
CA GLY A 219 -6.26 19.73 24.64
C GLY A 219 -7.43 18.93 25.20
N ILE A 220 -8.02 18.04 24.40
CA ILE A 220 -9.32 17.41 24.67
C ILE A 220 -9.25 15.87 24.69
N SER A 221 -10.13 15.24 25.49
CA SER A 221 -10.23 13.79 25.63
C SER A 221 -11.39 13.19 24.83
N GLY A 222 -11.27 11.94 24.40
CA GLY A 222 -12.32 11.19 23.71
C GLY A 222 -12.27 9.67 23.92
N PHE A 223 -13.27 8.99 23.36
CA PHE A 223 -13.44 7.52 23.31
C PHE A 223 -13.08 6.76 24.60
N PHE A 224 -13.90 6.92 25.65
CA PHE A 224 -13.70 6.25 26.95
C PHE A 224 -14.02 4.75 26.91
N ARG A 225 -13.16 3.93 27.52
CA ARG A 225 -13.34 2.49 27.69
C ARG A 225 -12.81 2.03 29.05
N PHE A 226 -13.63 1.33 29.80
CA PHE A 226 -13.20 0.73 31.06
C PHE A 226 -12.38 -0.54 30.81
N SER A 227 -11.42 -0.82 31.68
CA SER A 227 -10.80 -2.14 31.76
C SER A 227 -11.84 -3.20 32.13
N VAL A 228 -11.59 -4.45 31.72
CA VAL A 228 -12.50 -5.58 32.01
C VAL A 228 -12.74 -5.76 33.52
N ASP A 229 -11.76 -5.40 34.35
CA ASP A 229 -11.86 -5.43 35.81
C ASP A 229 -12.38 -4.12 36.45
N GLY A 230 -12.71 -3.11 35.64
CA GLY A 230 -13.24 -1.82 36.08
C GLY A 230 -12.23 -0.88 36.76
N LYS A 231 -10.97 -1.29 36.95
CA LYS A 231 -9.98 -0.51 37.72
C LYS A 231 -9.43 0.71 36.99
N TYR A 232 -9.45 0.70 35.67
CA TYR A 232 -8.91 1.78 34.85
C TYR A 232 -9.91 2.24 33.79
N VAL A 233 -9.84 3.52 33.44
CA VAL A 233 -10.45 4.07 32.24
C VAL A 233 -9.36 4.39 31.23
N TYR A 234 -9.49 3.83 30.03
CA TYR A 234 -8.67 4.11 28.87
C TYR A 234 -9.39 5.12 27.98
N PHE A 235 -8.65 6.04 27.41
CA PHE A 235 -9.19 7.10 26.56
C PHE A 235 -8.10 7.61 25.62
N ASN A 236 -8.48 8.33 24.57
CA ASN A 236 -7.51 9.09 23.78
C ASN A 236 -7.54 10.57 24.16
N GLN A 237 -6.39 11.20 24.08
CA GLN A 237 -6.18 12.62 24.28
C GLN A 237 -5.57 13.21 23.01
N TYR A 238 -6.10 14.33 22.55
CA TYR A 238 -5.45 15.20 21.58
C TYR A 238 -4.66 16.22 22.40
N LEU A 239 -3.33 16.16 22.36
CA LEU A 239 -2.48 17.01 23.21
C LEU A 239 -1.54 17.93 22.42
N ASN A 240 -1.52 17.78 21.10
CA ASN A 240 -0.61 18.44 20.18
C ASN A 240 -1.41 18.96 18.99
N ASP A 241 -1.12 20.18 18.55
CA ASP A 241 -1.62 20.74 17.29
C ASP A 241 -0.72 20.22 16.16
N THR A 242 -1.07 19.05 15.65
CA THR A 242 -0.31 18.30 14.65
C THR A 242 -0.68 18.65 13.22
N ASN A 243 -1.86 19.26 13.01
CA ASN A 243 -2.26 19.76 11.69
C ASN A 243 -1.81 21.22 11.44
N GLY A 244 -1.40 21.94 12.50
CA GLY A 244 -0.87 23.29 12.46
C GLY A 244 -1.91 24.40 12.46
N ASP A 245 -3.20 24.11 12.67
CA ASP A 245 -4.29 25.09 12.64
C ASP A 245 -4.44 25.92 13.94
N GLN A 246 -3.60 25.61 14.94
CA GLN A 246 -3.55 26.24 16.26
C GLN A 246 -4.80 25.99 17.11
N GLN A 247 -5.54 24.93 16.82
CA GLN A 247 -6.55 24.34 17.69
C GLN A 247 -6.05 22.93 18.04
N ILE A 248 -6.34 22.46 19.26
CA ILE A 248 -6.04 21.08 19.63
C ILE A 248 -7.38 20.35 19.70
N ASP A 249 -7.74 19.66 18.64
CA ASP A 249 -9.06 19.06 18.47
C ASP A 249 -9.03 17.66 17.84
N GLY A 250 -10.21 17.15 17.46
CA GLY A 250 -10.38 15.81 16.90
C GLY A 250 -9.65 15.54 15.58
N SER A 251 -9.18 16.60 14.92
CA SER A 251 -8.42 16.58 13.66
C SER A 251 -6.93 16.31 13.86
N ASP A 252 -6.44 16.41 15.10
CA ASP A 252 -5.07 16.14 15.45
C ASP A 252 -4.75 14.66 15.68
N ASN A 253 -3.45 14.37 15.77
CA ASN A 253 -2.98 13.07 16.21
C ASN A 253 -3.38 12.84 17.67
N SER A 254 -4.04 11.71 17.89
CA SER A 254 -4.44 11.30 19.23
C SER A 254 -3.42 10.38 19.89
N VAL A 255 -3.41 10.39 21.21
CA VAL A 255 -2.57 9.55 22.06
C VAL A 255 -3.44 8.81 23.06
N VAL A 256 -3.14 7.54 23.32
CA VAL A 256 -3.91 6.75 24.29
C VAL A 256 -3.33 6.90 25.69
N PHE A 257 -4.21 7.12 26.66
CA PHE A 257 -3.92 7.25 28.08
C PHE A 257 -4.77 6.28 28.90
N ARG A 258 -4.37 6.08 30.17
CA ARG A 258 -5.24 5.48 31.19
C ARG A 258 -5.19 6.24 32.51
N VAL A 259 -6.28 6.14 33.26
CA VAL A 259 -6.40 6.70 34.61
C VAL A 259 -7.09 5.69 35.54
N PRO A 260 -6.69 5.56 36.82
CA PRO A 260 -7.43 4.75 37.77
C PRO A 260 -8.86 5.28 37.95
N THR A 261 -9.85 4.40 37.78
CA THR A 261 -11.28 4.76 37.78
C THR A 261 -11.69 5.46 39.07
N ALA A 262 -11.36 4.84 40.22
CA ALA A 262 -11.73 5.37 41.53
C ALA A 262 -11.14 6.77 41.76
N THR A 263 -9.86 6.97 41.40
CA THR A 263 -9.17 8.26 41.56
C THR A 263 -9.85 9.38 40.78
N TRP A 264 -10.24 9.13 39.53
CA TRP A 264 -10.83 10.18 38.70
C TRP A 264 -12.27 10.52 39.11
N LEU A 265 -13.10 9.52 39.41
CA LEU A 265 -14.49 9.75 39.83
C LEU A 265 -14.59 10.53 41.14
N SER A 266 -13.63 10.36 42.05
CA SER A 266 -13.56 11.07 43.34
C SER A 266 -12.79 12.39 43.30
N ALA A 267 -12.09 12.71 42.21
CA ALA A 267 -11.21 13.87 42.16
C ALA A 267 -11.97 15.20 42.26
N THR A 268 -11.38 16.14 43.00
CA THR A 268 -11.80 17.55 43.07
C THR A 268 -10.88 18.46 42.26
N ASP A 269 -9.63 18.04 42.05
CA ASP A 269 -8.62 18.74 41.27
C ASP A 269 -8.28 17.99 39.97
N ALA A 270 -7.48 18.62 39.12
CA ALA A 270 -7.00 18.01 37.88
C ALA A 270 -6.17 16.75 38.16
N VAL A 271 -6.40 15.69 37.38
CA VAL A 271 -5.69 14.40 37.52
C VAL A 271 -4.66 14.24 36.42
N PHE A 272 -3.47 13.73 36.73
CA PHE A 272 -2.46 13.40 35.72
C PHE A 272 -2.55 11.91 35.33
N PRO A 273 -2.97 11.58 34.10
CA PRO A 273 -3.11 10.20 33.63
C PRO A 273 -1.78 9.61 33.12
N GLU A 274 -1.71 8.29 32.94
CA GLU A 274 -0.55 7.61 32.35
C GLU A 274 -0.65 7.58 30.83
N GLN A 275 0.37 8.09 30.14
CA GLN A 275 0.48 8.02 28.68
C GLN A 275 0.92 6.63 28.23
N LEU A 276 0.20 6.01 27.28
CA LEU A 276 0.42 4.63 26.84
C LEU A 276 1.01 4.51 25.43
N THR A 277 0.77 5.49 24.57
CA THR A 277 1.31 5.55 23.21
C THR A 277 2.00 6.89 22.96
N SER A 278 2.70 7.02 21.84
CA SER A 278 3.36 8.28 21.45
C SER A 278 2.53 9.02 20.39
N VAL A 279 2.67 10.34 20.29
CA VAL A 279 1.90 11.18 19.35
C VAL A 279 2.24 10.95 17.88
N ASP A 280 3.45 10.47 17.60
CA ASP A 280 3.91 10.04 16.28
C ASP A 280 3.11 8.85 15.71
N THR A 281 2.39 8.11 16.56
CA THR A 281 1.61 6.92 16.15
C THR A 281 0.11 7.20 15.91
N ASN A 282 -0.41 8.37 16.28
CA ASN A 282 -1.83 8.75 16.11
C ASN A 282 -2.82 7.61 16.46
N CYS A 283 -2.78 7.14 17.72
CA CYS A 283 -3.58 6.00 18.18
C CYS A 283 -4.89 6.44 18.87
N LYS A 284 -5.99 5.77 18.54
CA LYS A 284 -7.38 6.03 18.97
C LYS A 284 -8.20 4.74 19.08
N PHE A 285 -9.45 4.88 19.54
CA PHE A 285 -10.43 3.80 19.68
C PHE A 285 -9.90 2.61 20.51
N PRO A 286 -9.58 2.81 21.79
CA PRO A 286 -9.13 1.73 22.65
C PRO A 286 -10.19 0.61 22.70
N SER A 287 -9.73 -0.63 22.80
CA SER A 287 -10.54 -1.84 22.95
C SER A 287 -9.75 -2.87 23.75
N LEU A 288 -10.37 -3.55 24.72
CA LEU A 288 -9.62 -4.29 25.74
C LEU A 288 -10.02 -5.75 25.83
N SER A 289 -9.02 -6.64 25.88
CA SER A 289 -9.17 -8.00 26.38
C SER A 289 -8.65 -8.08 27.82
N ARG A 290 -8.63 -9.28 28.42
CA ARG A 290 -8.01 -9.46 29.76
C ARG A 290 -6.49 -9.22 29.77
N ARG A 291 -5.85 -9.30 28.60
CA ARG A 291 -4.38 -9.35 28.48
C ARG A 291 -3.80 -8.17 27.72
N TYR A 292 -4.55 -7.62 26.77
CA TYR A 292 -4.02 -6.64 25.85
C TYR A 292 -4.97 -5.47 25.62
N LEU A 293 -4.35 -4.36 25.25
CA LEU A 293 -5.01 -3.20 24.68
C LEU A 293 -4.90 -3.29 23.15
N TYR A 294 -6.01 -3.05 22.47
CA TYR A 294 -6.11 -2.89 21.02
C TYR A 294 -6.44 -1.45 20.70
N VAL A 295 -5.75 -0.87 19.73
CA VAL A 295 -5.90 0.54 19.33
C VAL A 295 -5.85 0.62 17.82
N THR A 296 -6.61 1.55 17.25
CA THR A 296 -6.45 1.95 15.85
C THR A 296 -5.38 3.02 15.77
N CYS A 297 -4.31 2.81 15.01
CA CYS A 297 -3.26 3.80 14.81
C CYS A 297 -3.17 4.16 13.33
N ALA A 298 -2.87 5.42 13.03
CA ALA A 298 -2.54 5.84 11.68
C ALA A 298 -1.02 5.74 11.50
N PHE A 299 -0.57 4.69 10.85
CA PHE A 299 0.85 4.45 10.60
C PHE A 299 1.04 4.20 9.10
N GLU A 300 2.02 4.87 8.47
CA GLU A 300 2.39 4.67 7.06
C GLU A 300 1.29 4.97 6.01
N GLY A 301 0.27 5.74 6.37
CA GLY A 301 -0.78 6.18 5.44
C GLY A 301 -2.01 5.28 5.36
N SER A 302 -2.11 4.24 6.21
CA SER A 302 -3.35 3.51 6.47
C SER A 302 -3.70 3.51 7.96
N LEU A 303 -4.99 3.39 8.26
CA LEU A 303 -5.45 3.04 9.61
C LEU A 303 -5.34 1.53 9.80
N ASP A 304 -4.69 1.10 10.89
CA ASP A 304 -4.60 -0.30 11.24
C ASP A 304 -4.80 -0.51 12.74
N ILE A 305 -5.16 -1.74 13.10
CA ILE A 305 -5.34 -2.14 14.49
C ILE A 305 -4.04 -2.76 14.99
N TYR A 306 -3.60 -2.26 16.14
CA TYR A 306 -2.40 -2.67 16.84
C TYR A 306 -2.74 -3.20 18.22
N ARG A 307 -1.92 -4.14 18.68
CA ARG A 307 -1.95 -4.73 20.01
C ARG A 307 -0.75 -4.26 20.82
N LEU A 308 -0.97 -3.98 22.10
CA LEU A 308 0.08 -3.62 23.05
C LEU A 308 -0.28 -4.07 24.49
N PRO A 309 0.68 -4.11 25.42
CA PRO A 309 0.38 -4.37 26.83
C PRO A 309 -0.59 -3.35 27.41
N LEU A 310 -1.37 -3.76 28.42
CA LEU A 310 -2.30 -2.88 29.14
C LEU A 310 -1.62 -1.67 29.80
N THR A 311 -0.30 -1.73 30.01
CA THR A 311 0.54 -0.67 30.59
C THR A 311 1.21 0.22 29.55
N GLY A 312 0.87 0.08 28.26
CA GLY A 312 1.43 0.90 27.20
C GLY A 312 2.76 0.40 26.65
N VAL A 313 3.38 1.22 25.80
CA VAL A 313 4.62 0.88 25.09
C VAL A 313 5.88 1.01 25.96
N ILE A 314 5.83 1.72 27.08
CA ILE A 314 6.95 1.79 28.04
C ILE A 314 6.86 0.57 28.97
N PRO A 315 7.86 -0.34 28.98
CA PRO A 315 7.86 -1.51 29.84
C PRO A 315 7.60 -1.14 31.30
N ALA A 316 6.72 -1.89 31.96
CA ALA A 316 6.24 -1.57 33.30
C ALA A 316 7.31 -1.69 34.38
N ASP A 317 8.34 -2.50 34.13
CA ASP A 317 9.47 -2.82 35.00
C ASP A 317 10.65 -1.84 34.87
N TRP A 318 10.59 -0.90 33.93
CA TRP A 318 11.65 0.11 33.78
C TRP A 318 11.75 1.03 34.98
N SER A 319 12.96 1.14 35.54
CA SER A 319 13.32 2.08 36.59
C SER A 319 13.41 3.53 36.10
N GLU A 320 13.40 4.47 37.03
CA GLU A 320 13.59 5.90 36.74
C GLU A 320 14.88 6.16 35.94
N ALA A 321 15.98 5.49 36.33
CA ALA A 321 17.28 5.62 35.66
C ALA A 321 17.22 5.17 34.19
N GLN A 322 16.54 4.05 33.91
CA GLN A 322 16.37 3.55 32.55
C GLN A 322 15.51 4.50 31.70
N ILE A 323 14.43 5.08 32.25
CA ILE A 323 13.62 6.05 31.51
C ILE A 323 14.42 7.34 31.23
N ARG A 324 15.25 7.80 32.18
CA ARG A 324 16.14 8.96 31.98
C ARG A 324 17.21 8.69 30.92
N GLU A 325 17.80 7.49 30.92
CA GLU A 325 18.74 7.08 29.90
C GLU A 325 18.05 7.00 28.53
N ALA A 326 16.87 6.38 28.44
CA ALA A 326 16.07 6.32 27.23
C ALA A 326 15.70 7.72 26.69
N HIS A 327 15.38 8.67 27.56
CA HIS A 327 15.10 10.05 27.16
C HIS A 327 16.32 10.72 26.52
N THR A 328 17.49 10.51 27.14
CA THR A 328 18.78 11.02 26.65
C THR A 328 19.15 10.44 25.28
N THR A 329 18.80 9.17 25.04
CA THR A 329 19.16 8.44 23.82
C THR A 329 18.09 8.49 22.72
N ALA A 330 16.86 8.88 23.06
CA ALA A 330 15.73 9.02 22.14
C ALA A 330 16.07 9.86 20.90
N ARG A 331 15.59 9.40 19.75
CA ARG A 331 15.87 9.98 18.43
C ARG A 331 14.82 11.01 17.98
N HIS A 332 13.65 11.01 18.60
CA HIS A 332 12.49 11.84 18.26
C HIS A 332 11.94 12.54 19.50
N TYR A 333 11.37 13.73 19.33
CA TYR A 333 10.90 14.57 20.43
C TYR A 333 9.57 14.05 21.01
N GLU A 334 8.73 13.45 20.18
CA GLU A 334 7.49 12.78 20.52
C GLU A 334 7.74 11.64 21.54
N GLN A 335 8.79 10.85 21.30
CA GLN A 335 9.24 9.81 22.23
C GLN A 335 9.79 10.41 23.53
N ARG A 336 10.50 11.55 23.46
CA ARG A 336 10.98 12.25 24.67
C ARG A 336 9.80 12.73 25.52
N LEU A 337 8.77 13.29 24.91
CA LEU A 337 7.55 13.71 25.61
C LEU A 337 6.86 12.53 26.31
N LEU A 338 6.72 11.39 25.64
CA LEU A 338 6.22 10.14 26.25
C LEU A 338 7.06 9.72 27.48
N LEU A 339 8.38 9.76 27.37
CA LEU A 339 9.30 9.38 28.46
C LEU A 339 9.23 10.38 29.63
N LEU A 340 9.11 11.68 29.36
CA LEU A 340 8.94 12.71 30.39
C LEU A 340 7.60 12.56 31.13
N ASN A 341 6.51 12.31 30.40
CA ASN A 341 5.21 12.03 31.02
C ASN A 341 5.21 10.73 31.82
N SER A 342 5.96 9.72 31.37
CA SER A 342 6.16 8.47 32.13
C SER A 342 6.91 8.71 33.45
N LEU A 343 7.94 9.58 33.46
CA LEU A 343 8.62 10.00 34.70
C LEU A 343 7.68 10.76 35.65
N ARG A 344 6.83 11.65 35.12
CA ARG A 344 5.84 12.40 35.92
C ARG A 344 4.82 11.47 36.57
N TYR A 345 4.37 10.44 35.85
CA TYR A 345 3.34 9.52 36.33
C TYR A 345 3.91 8.47 37.29
N ARG A 346 4.89 7.68 36.83
CA ARG A 346 5.36 6.48 37.56
C ARG A 346 6.29 6.80 38.73
N PHE A 347 7.03 7.90 38.65
CA PHE A 347 8.05 8.27 39.64
C PHE A 347 7.80 9.62 40.30
N ASN A 348 6.64 10.25 40.04
CA ASN A 348 6.26 11.55 40.60
C ASN A 348 7.32 12.64 40.39
N VAL A 349 8.10 12.57 39.30
CA VAL A 349 9.11 13.59 38.97
C VAL A 349 8.39 14.82 38.43
N ARG A 350 8.02 15.73 39.33
CA ARG A 350 7.27 16.96 39.05
C ARG A 350 8.08 18.20 39.42
N GLY A 351 7.57 19.38 39.07
CA GLY A 351 8.16 20.68 39.40
C GLY A 351 8.59 21.49 38.17
N THR A 352 9.04 22.71 38.41
CA THR A 352 9.29 23.71 37.36
C THR A 352 10.33 23.24 36.34
N ALA A 353 11.41 22.60 36.76
CA ALA A 353 12.42 22.05 35.84
C ALA A 353 11.89 20.94 34.91
N MET A 354 10.86 20.18 35.34
CA MET A 354 10.19 19.21 34.47
C MET A 354 9.29 19.92 33.44
N LEU A 355 8.55 20.94 33.88
CA LEU A 355 7.72 21.75 32.99
C LEU A 355 8.56 22.48 31.93
N GLU A 356 9.72 23.00 32.29
CA GLU A 356 10.66 23.62 31.36
C GLU A 356 11.20 22.63 30.31
N LYS A 357 11.42 21.36 30.70
CA LYS A 357 11.79 20.30 29.75
C LYS A 357 10.65 19.97 28.79
N LEU A 358 9.41 19.87 29.28
CA LEU A 358 8.24 19.67 28.43
C LEU A 358 8.08 20.83 27.45
N LEU A 359 8.13 22.07 27.95
CA LEU A 359 8.12 23.29 27.13
C LEU A 359 9.18 23.24 26.04
N SER A 360 10.44 22.94 26.39
CA SER A 360 11.52 22.87 25.41
C SER A 360 11.27 21.83 24.32
N ASN A 361 10.75 20.64 24.65
CA ASN A 361 10.45 19.62 23.63
C ASN A 361 9.27 20.03 22.74
N HIS A 362 8.22 20.68 23.28
CA HIS A 362 7.10 21.18 22.47
C HIS A 362 7.52 22.33 21.54
N LEU A 363 8.40 23.23 21.98
CA LEU A 363 8.95 24.30 21.12
C LEU A 363 9.76 23.74 19.95
N GLU A 364 10.53 22.67 20.16
CA GLU A 364 11.35 22.02 19.13
C GLU A 364 10.51 21.38 18.01
N ILE A 365 9.31 20.88 18.32
CA ILE A 365 8.37 20.33 17.34
C ILE A 365 7.35 21.35 16.83
N GLY A 366 7.43 22.60 17.27
CA GLY A 366 6.61 23.70 16.76
C GLY A 366 5.19 23.78 17.33
N GLU A 367 4.90 23.10 18.44
CA GLU A 367 3.56 23.01 19.04
C GLU A 367 3.30 24.14 20.03
N LEU A 368 2.93 25.29 19.48
CA LEU A 368 2.88 26.53 20.24
C LEU A 368 1.73 26.54 21.26
N THR A 369 0.59 25.92 20.94
CA THR A 369 -0.56 25.82 21.84
C THR A 369 -0.25 24.97 23.08
N ALA A 370 0.37 23.80 22.89
CA ALA A 370 0.82 22.96 24.01
C ALA A 370 1.94 23.64 24.82
N ALA A 371 2.87 24.33 24.16
CA ALA A 371 3.92 25.09 24.84
C ALA A 371 3.35 26.18 25.77
N ARG A 372 2.31 26.93 25.32
CA ARG A 372 1.65 27.95 26.14
C ARG A 372 1.01 27.37 27.40
N TYR A 373 0.39 26.18 27.31
CA TYR A 373 -0.15 25.48 28.47
C TYR A 373 0.90 25.28 29.58
N TYR A 374 2.11 24.82 29.22
CA TYR A 374 3.19 24.64 30.19
C TYR A 374 3.79 25.96 30.69
N ILE A 375 3.86 26.99 29.84
CA ILE A 375 4.28 28.33 30.26
C ILE A 375 3.37 28.87 31.36
N ASP A 376 2.05 28.69 31.23
CA ASP A 376 1.10 29.17 32.24
C ASP A 376 1.30 28.48 33.59
N GLN A 377 1.65 27.19 33.59
CA GLN A 377 2.03 26.47 34.82
C GLN A 377 3.34 27.01 35.41
N ILE A 378 4.36 27.23 34.57
CA ILE A 378 5.67 27.76 34.99
C ILE A 378 5.53 29.15 35.61
N ILE A 379 4.72 30.04 35.00
CA ILE A 379 4.42 31.37 35.52
C ILE A 379 3.80 31.28 36.91
N ARG A 380 2.85 30.37 37.13
CA ARG A 380 2.23 30.17 38.45
C ARG A 380 3.26 29.74 39.50
N ASN A 381 4.15 28.81 39.15
CA ASN A 381 5.19 28.35 40.06
C ASN A 381 6.18 29.47 40.41
N TYR A 382 6.75 30.16 39.42
CA TYR A 382 7.70 31.24 39.70
C TYR A 382 7.08 32.44 40.43
N ARG A 383 5.78 32.69 40.23
CA ARG A 383 5.05 33.68 41.02
C ARG A 383 4.95 33.28 42.49
N HIS A 384 4.70 31.99 42.76
CA HIS A 384 4.71 31.45 44.11
C HIS A 384 6.11 31.58 44.75
N ASP A 385 7.16 31.33 43.98
CA ASP A 385 8.56 31.43 44.42
C ASP A 385 9.09 32.87 44.52
N GLY A 386 8.29 33.88 44.15
CA GLY A 386 8.67 35.30 44.20
C GLY A 386 9.65 35.76 43.11
N ASN A 387 9.92 34.95 42.07
CA ASN A 387 10.88 35.28 41.02
C ASN A 387 10.23 36.11 39.90
N GLN A 388 10.06 37.42 40.15
CA GLN A 388 9.37 38.34 39.23
C GLN A 388 10.05 38.47 37.86
N HIS A 389 11.38 38.32 37.80
CA HIS A 389 12.12 38.37 36.54
C HIS A 389 11.70 37.24 35.61
N LEU A 390 11.66 35.99 36.11
CA LEU A 390 11.22 34.84 35.33
C LEU A 390 9.73 34.89 34.99
N VAL A 391 8.88 35.41 35.90
CA VAL A 391 7.46 35.64 35.60
C VAL A 391 7.29 36.57 34.38
N LYS A 392 8.01 37.69 34.33
CA LYS A 392 7.98 38.63 33.20
C LYS A 392 8.50 38.00 31.91
N PHE A 393 9.60 37.24 31.99
CA PHE A 393 10.17 36.53 30.85
C PHE A 393 9.18 35.53 30.24
N TYR A 394 8.63 34.63 31.05
CA TYR A 394 7.69 33.61 30.57
C TYR A 394 6.34 34.22 30.12
N ALA A 395 5.89 35.31 30.76
CA ALA A 395 4.72 36.06 30.27
C ALA A 395 4.97 36.68 28.89
N SER A 396 6.17 37.22 28.66
CA SER A 396 6.58 37.75 27.36
C SER A 396 6.67 36.65 26.30
N LEU A 397 7.21 35.48 26.67
CA LEU A 397 7.24 34.32 25.80
C LEU A 397 5.83 33.83 25.43
N SER A 398 4.90 33.74 26.39
CA SER A 398 3.51 33.34 26.13
C SER A 398 2.84 34.25 25.08
N GLU A 399 3.02 35.57 25.22
CA GLU A 399 2.49 36.55 24.28
C GLU A 399 3.16 36.45 22.90
N LEU A 400 4.49 36.22 22.85
CA LEU A 400 5.18 35.99 21.60
C LEU A 400 4.66 34.72 20.90
N LEU A 401 4.49 33.61 21.62
CA LEU A 401 3.93 32.39 21.05
C LEU A 401 2.50 32.60 20.54
N TYR A 402 1.70 33.45 21.20
CA TYR A 402 0.39 33.84 20.69
C TYR A 402 0.48 34.57 19.34
N VAL A 403 1.40 35.53 19.20
CA VAL A 403 1.64 36.20 17.90
C VAL A 403 2.05 35.19 16.83
N ARG A 404 2.98 34.29 17.15
CA ARG A 404 3.47 33.27 16.22
C ARG A 404 2.37 32.30 15.78
N SER A 405 1.54 31.83 16.73
CA SER A 405 0.36 31.00 16.41
C SER A 405 -0.63 31.76 15.51
N SER A 406 -0.81 33.06 15.76
CA SER A 406 -1.67 33.88 14.91
C SER A 406 -1.12 34.05 13.49
N LYS A 407 0.22 34.10 13.32
CA LYS A 407 0.87 34.13 12.00
C LYS A 407 0.67 32.82 11.24
N GLN A 408 0.73 31.67 11.90
CA GLN A 408 0.52 30.36 11.27
C GLN A 408 -0.88 30.20 10.65
N ARG A 409 -1.88 30.95 11.12
CA ARG A 409 -3.24 30.98 10.54
C ARG A 409 -3.39 31.88 9.31
N VAL A 410 -2.38 32.69 9.01
CA VAL A 410 -2.34 33.57 7.84
C VAL A 410 -1.58 32.86 6.72
N PRO A 411 -1.97 33.02 5.43
CA PRO A 411 -1.19 32.47 4.33
C PRO A 411 0.29 32.87 4.39
N VAL A 412 1.14 31.95 3.95
CA VAL A 412 2.60 32.15 3.86
C VAL A 412 2.91 33.36 2.97
N ASP A 413 3.91 34.15 3.36
CA ASP A 413 4.37 35.36 2.65
C ASP A 413 3.32 36.49 2.53
N ILE A 414 2.30 36.49 3.38
CA ILE A 414 1.29 37.55 3.45
C ILE A 414 1.20 38.09 4.88
N VAL A 415 1.35 39.41 5.01
CA VAL A 415 1.10 40.16 6.25
C VAL A 415 -0.23 40.90 6.11
N THR A 416 -1.29 40.36 6.72
CA THR A 416 -2.62 40.97 6.66
C THR A 416 -2.74 42.16 7.63
N THR A 417 -3.64 43.11 7.32
CA THR A 417 -3.94 44.23 8.23
C THR A 417 -4.45 43.75 9.59
N HIS A 418 -5.18 42.64 9.64
CA HIS A 418 -5.61 42.03 10.90
C HIS A 418 -4.40 41.55 11.72
N PHE A 419 -3.48 40.83 11.08
CA PHE A 419 -2.26 40.36 11.75
C PHE A 419 -1.37 41.52 12.21
N GLN A 420 -1.23 42.60 11.42
CA GLN A 420 -0.52 43.80 11.84
C GLN A 420 -1.13 44.43 13.11
N LYS A 421 -2.46 44.41 13.25
CA LYS A 421 -3.13 44.86 14.48
C LYS A 421 -2.82 43.95 15.67
N ILE A 422 -2.77 42.63 15.47
CA ILE A 422 -2.36 41.68 16.51
C ILE A 422 -0.94 42.01 16.98
N VAL A 423 0.00 42.15 16.05
CA VAL A 423 1.40 42.50 16.35
C VAL A 423 1.50 43.86 17.06
N ALA A 424 0.77 44.87 16.62
CA ALA A 424 0.76 46.19 17.26
C ALA A 424 0.23 46.15 18.70
N THR A 425 -0.82 45.36 18.95
CA THR A 425 -1.36 45.12 20.29
C THR A 425 -0.36 44.37 21.16
N ALA A 426 0.22 43.29 20.64
CA ALA A 426 1.24 42.51 21.34
C ALA A 426 2.45 43.36 21.69
N ARG A 427 2.93 44.22 20.77
CA ARG A 427 4.06 45.15 21.03
C ARG A 427 3.79 46.09 22.20
N LYS A 428 2.56 46.61 22.36
CA LYS A 428 2.18 47.44 23.52
C LYS A 428 2.22 46.64 24.82
N LYS A 429 1.63 45.44 24.82
CA LYS A 429 1.59 44.55 25.99
C LYS A 429 2.98 44.11 26.41
N LEU A 430 3.80 43.67 25.45
CA LEU A 430 5.18 43.26 25.65
C LEU A 430 6.05 44.42 26.14
N GLY A 431 5.88 45.62 25.58
CA GLY A 431 6.57 46.82 26.05
C GLY A 431 6.42 47.02 27.56
N SER A 432 5.21 46.81 28.12
CA SER A 432 4.99 46.92 29.57
C SER A 432 5.66 45.82 30.40
N LEU A 433 5.88 44.64 29.83
CA LEU A 433 6.50 43.48 30.50
C LEU A 433 8.03 43.53 30.47
N THR A 434 8.61 44.21 29.46
CA THR A 434 10.06 44.23 29.21
C THR A 434 10.75 45.55 29.58
N LEU A 435 10.04 46.52 30.17
CA LEU A 435 10.52 47.88 30.49
C LEU A 435 11.88 47.91 31.21
N ASP A 436 12.16 46.92 32.06
CA ASP A 436 13.37 46.81 32.86
C ASP A 436 14.47 45.91 32.25
N ASN A 437 14.22 45.25 31.10
CA ASN A 437 15.18 44.38 30.43
C ASN A 437 15.30 44.70 28.93
N LYS A 438 16.33 45.48 28.58
CA LYS A 438 16.62 45.91 27.20
C LYS A 438 16.90 44.74 26.24
N ASN A 439 17.52 43.67 26.72
CA ASN A 439 17.82 42.49 25.88
C ASN A 439 16.56 41.71 25.55
N LEU A 440 15.69 41.48 26.54
CA LEU A 440 14.40 40.83 26.33
C LEU A 440 13.51 41.67 25.41
N GLN A 441 13.50 43.00 25.57
CA GLN A 441 12.80 43.90 24.67
C GLN A 441 13.31 43.76 23.23
N ALA A 442 14.64 43.82 23.02
CA ALA A 442 15.24 43.65 21.70
C ALA A 442 14.94 42.27 21.09
N LEU A 443 14.94 41.21 21.89
CA LEU A 443 14.60 39.86 21.44
C LEU A 443 13.17 39.80 20.94
N VAL A 444 12.23 40.32 21.73
CA VAL A 444 10.82 40.39 21.37
C VAL A 444 10.63 41.22 20.10
N ASP A 445 11.22 42.41 20.02
CA ASP A 445 11.10 43.29 18.85
C ASP A 445 11.67 42.64 17.58
N ALA A 446 12.80 41.92 17.70
CA ALA A 446 13.38 41.16 16.58
C ALA A 446 12.44 40.05 16.11
N TYR A 447 11.82 39.30 17.02
CA TYR A 447 10.83 38.29 16.66
C TYR A 447 9.57 38.91 16.03
N LEU A 448 9.05 40.02 16.56
CA LEU A 448 7.89 40.70 15.98
C LEU A 448 8.19 41.23 14.57
N ALA A 449 9.40 41.74 14.32
CA ALA A 449 9.83 42.14 12.98
C ALA A 449 9.91 40.92 12.04
N TYR A 450 10.45 39.80 12.51
CA TYR A 450 10.51 38.55 11.74
C TYR A 450 9.12 38.04 11.35
N GLU A 451 8.16 38.03 12.29
CA GLU A 451 6.79 37.58 12.01
C GLU A 451 6.04 38.56 11.06
N LEU A 452 6.48 39.82 10.97
CA LEU A 452 6.05 40.81 9.98
C LEU A 452 6.82 40.72 8.65
N GLU A 453 7.64 39.69 8.44
CA GLU A 453 8.45 39.48 7.24
C GLU A 453 9.49 40.58 6.98
N ASP A 454 9.84 41.35 8.00
CA ASP A 454 10.92 42.34 7.96
C ASP A 454 12.22 41.73 8.51
N ASP A 455 12.81 40.85 7.71
CA ASP A 455 14.03 40.12 8.05
C ASP A 455 15.23 41.06 8.31
N GLU A 456 15.28 42.22 7.64
CA GLU A 456 16.37 43.20 7.81
C GLU A 456 16.26 43.90 9.17
N ALA A 457 15.09 44.46 9.51
CA ALA A 457 14.88 45.08 10.81
C ALA A 457 14.98 44.05 11.95
N SER A 458 14.53 42.81 11.71
CA SER A 458 14.69 41.71 12.65
C SER A 458 16.17 41.43 12.93
N LEU A 459 16.98 41.26 11.88
CA LEU A 459 18.41 40.99 12.01
C LEU A 459 19.15 42.17 12.65
N GLU A 460 18.86 43.40 12.24
CA GLU A 460 19.46 44.60 12.82
C GLU A 460 19.17 44.71 14.33
N THR A 461 17.92 44.45 14.73
CA THR A 461 17.51 44.47 16.13
C THR A 461 18.17 43.33 16.91
N LEU A 462 18.22 42.12 16.34
CA LEU A 462 18.84 40.94 16.95
C LEU A 462 20.35 41.12 17.16
N GLN A 463 21.03 41.85 16.27
CA GLN A 463 22.46 42.18 16.37
C GLN A 463 22.78 43.13 17.54
N ARG A 464 21.80 43.86 18.06
CA ARG A 464 21.96 44.71 19.25
C ARG A 464 22.12 43.88 20.53
N ILE A 465 21.64 42.63 20.53
CA ILE A 465 21.77 41.71 21.67
C ILE A 465 23.16 41.11 21.66
N LYS A 466 23.92 41.36 22.73
CA LYS A 466 25.26 40.81 22.88
C LYS A 466 25.22 39.50 23.66
N PHE A 467 25.87 38.46 23.15
CA PHE A 467 25.93 37.14 23.82
C PHE A 467 26.74 37.16 25.12
N ASP A 468 27.60 38.15 25.35
CA ASP A 468 28.36 38.34 26.59
C ASP A 468 27.54 39.01 27.71
N SER A 469 26.28 39.33 27.45
CA SER A 469 25.34 39.81 28.47
C SER A 469 24.71 38.66 29.26
N ASP A 470 24.18 38.99 30.44
CA ASP A 470 23.45 38.09 31.34
C ASP A 470 22.10 37.72 30.69
N LEU A 471 22.12 36.65 29.89
CA LEU A 471 20.97 36.10 29.18
C LEU A 471 20.61 34.75 29.79
N LEU A 472 19.33 34.54 30.07
CA LEU A 472 18.83 33.24 30.48
C LEU A 472 19.16 32.18 29.41
N PRO A 473 19.41 30.90 29.78
CA PRO A 473 19.68 29.85 28.81
C PRO A 473 18.63 29.75 27.68
N LEU A 474 17.34 29.92 28.01
CA LEU A 474 16.26 29.93 27.01
C LEU A 474 16.25 31.20 26.16
N GLU A 475 16.56 32.39 26.71
CA GLU A 475 16.74 33.61 25.91
C GLU A 475 17.85 33.42 24.89
N ARG A 476 18.99 32.87 25.31
CA ARG A 476 20.13 32.58 24.44
C ARG A 476 19.78 31.59 23.34
N TYR A 477 19.01 30.55 23.66
CA TYR A 477 18.44 29.63 22.68
C TYR A 477 17.54 30.35 21.67
N LEU A 478 16.61 31.17 22.14
CA LEU A 478 15.65 31.91 21.28
C LEU A 478 16.36 32.89 20.35
N VAL A 479 17.39 33.59 20.84
CA VAL A 479 18.26 34.46 20.03
C VAL A 479 18.94 33.64 18.93
N PHE A 480 19.55 32.51 19.29
CA PHE A 480 20.28 31.68 18.33
C PHE A 480 19.36 31.02 17.29
N GLU A 481 18.19 30.55 17.69
CA GLU A 481 17.20 29.99 16.75
C GLU A 481 16.69 31.04 15.76
N LEU A 482 16.51 32.30 16.18
CA LEU A 482 16.15 33.36 15.25
C LEU A 482 17.29 33.67 14.27
N TYR A 483 18.55 33.73 14.73
CA TYR A 483 19.71 33.83 13.84
C TYR A 483 19.74 32.70 12.82
N LYS A 484 19.46 31.47 13.26
CA LYS A 484 19.42 30.30 12.37
C LYS A 484 18.33 30.45 11.31
N LYS A 485 17.14 30.92 11.65
CA LYS A 485 16.06 31.19 10.68
C LYS A 485 16.45 32.27 9.66
N LEU A 486 17.03 33.38 10.11
CA LEU A 486 17.39 34.51 9.26
C LEU A 486 18.61 34.24 8.36
N LEU A 487 19.60 33.50 8.87
CA LEU A 487 20.93 33.39 8.24
C LEU A 487 21.20 32.05 7.56
N LEU A 488 20.50 30.95 7.88
CA LEU A 488 20.86 29.63 7.33
C LEU A 488 20.81 29.58 5.79
N ALA A 489 19.82 30.23 5.17
CA ALA A 489 19.70 30.29 3.72
C ALA A 489 20.50 31.45 3.10
N LYS A 490 20.52 32.62 3.77
CA LYS A 490 21.08 33.87 3.22
C LYS A 490 22.59 34.02 3.47
N ALA A 491 23.07 33.65 4.65
CA ALA A 491 24.46 33.83 5.08
C ALA A 491 24.92 32.72 6.05
N PRO A 492 24.99 31.45 5.60
CA PRO A 492 25.29 30.32 6.48
C PRO A 492 26.70 30.35 7.08
N GLU A 493 27.67 31.04 6.44
CA GLU A 493 28.99 31.26 7.03
C GLU A 493 28.95 32.21 8.24
N THR A 494 28.11 33.25 8.18
CA THR A 494 27.88 34.15 9.33
C THR A 494 27.26 33.36 10.49
N LEU A 495 26.25 32.52 10.20
CA LEU A 495 25.65 31.63 11.20
C LEU A 495 26.69 30.66 11.78
N LEU A 496 27.56 30.09 10.95
CA LEU A 496 28.63 29.20 11.39
C LEU A 496 29.56 29.90 12.40
N GLY A 497 29.81 31.21 12.23
CA GLY A 497 30.59 32.04 13.15
C GLY A 497 29.93 32.33 14.50
N LEU A 498 28.62 32.11 14.64
CA LEU A 498 27.88 32.34 15.90
C LEU A 498 27.89 31.12 16.82
N TYR A 499 27.96 29.90 16.30
CA TYR A 499 27.97 28.67 17.12
C TYR A 499 29.01 28.64 18.25
N PRO A 500 30.25 29.15 18.08
CA PRO A 500 31.22 29.21 19.18
C PRO A 500 30.75 29.99 20.40
N ARG A 501 29.84 30.96 20.21
CA ARG A 501 29.22 31.69 21.33
C ARG A 501 28.27 30.84 22.16
N MET A 502 27.79 29.73 21.59
CA MET A 502 26.90 28.79 22.28
C MET A 502 27.71 27.67 22.93
N PHE A 503 28.53 26.94 22.18
CA PHE A 503 29.23 25.77 22.74
C PHE A 503 30.40 26.11 23.67
N ASN A 504 30.81 27.39 23.75
CA ASN A 504 31.76 27.88 24.75
C ASN A 504 31.10 28.69 25.88
N GLU A 505 29.77 28.66 26.02
CA GLU A 505 29.08 29.33 27.12
C GLU A 505 29.10 28.48 28.39
N ALA A 506 29.56 29.05 29.51
CA ALA A 506 29.69 28.35 30.78
C ALA A 506 28.34 28.03 31.42
N GLU A 507 27.36 28.94 31.27
CA GLU A 507 26.01 28.83 31.84
C GLU A 507 25.15 27.76 31.16
N LEU A 508 25.47 27.40 29.92
CA LEU A 508 24.79 26.29 29.24
C LEU A 508 25.22 24.95 29.82
N THR A 509 24.30 23.98 29.83
CA THR A 509 24.62 22.62 30.24
C THR A 509 25.64 21.97 29.31
N SER A 510 26.33 20.92 29.77
CA SER A 510 27.20 20.08 28.93
C SER A 510 26.49 19.63 27.66
N ASP A 511 25.22 19.23 27.79
CA ASP A 511 24.41 18.65 26.73
C ASP A 511 24.03 19.71 25.70
N ALA A 512 23.66 20.90 26.15
CA ALA A 512 23.37 22.04 25.28
C ALA A 512 24.62 22.46 24.50
N ARG A 513 25.78 22.61 25.18
CA ARG A 513 27.05 22.91 24.50
C ARG A 513 27.40 21.86 23.46
N LEU A 514 27.21 20.58 23.79
CA LEU A 514 27.48 19.47 22.88
C LEU A 514 26.53 19.49 21.67
N TYR A 515 25.25 19.79 21.86
CA TYR A 515 24.28 19.98 20.78
C TYR A 515 24.71 21.06 19.80
N TYR A 516 25.13 22.23 20.30
CA TYR A 516 25.59 23.33 19.44
C TYR A 516 26.92 22.99 18.74
N ALA A 517 27.87 22.34 19.41
CA ALA A 517 29.11 21.88 18.77
C ALA A 517 28.84 20.82 17.69
N PHE A 518 27.93 19.89 17.93
CA PHE A 518 27.52 18.89 16.94
C PHE A 518 26.82 19.54 15.73
N SER A 519 25.94 20.51 15.98
CA SER A 519 25.24 21.28 14.94
C SER A 519 26.19 22.16 14.13
N TYR A 520 27.20 22.75 14.76
CA TYR A 520 28.32 23.44 14.08
C TYR A 520 29.01 22.50 13.08
N LEU A 521 29.36 21.27 13.49
CA LEU A 521 30.00 20.29 12.61
C LEU A 521 29.09 19.87 11.45
N LYS A 522 27.78 19.70 11.70
CA LYS A 522 26.79 19.42 10.65
C LYS A 522 26.73 20.54 9.63
N LEU A 523 26.66 21.81 10.07
CA LEU A 523 26.64 22.95 9.16
C LEU A 523 27.96 23.07 8.39
N LEU A 524 29.09 22.89 9.08
CA LEU A 524 30.43 22.90 8.47
C LEU A 524 30.58 21.85 7.36
N GLN A 525 29.94 20.69 7.51
CA GLN A 525 29.92 19.63 6.49
C GLN A 525 28.97 19.92 5.33
N LYS A 526 27.88 20.65 5.56
CA LYS A 526 26.92 21.04 4.51
C LYS A 526 27.47 22.13 3.60
N LEU A 527 28.34 22.99 4.13
CA LEU A 527 29.04 24.00 3.37
C LEU A 527 30.08 23.35 2.44
N ASP A 528 30.29 23.93 1.25
CA ASP A 528 31.18 23.40 0.21
C ASP A 528 32.67 23.63 0.53
N PHE A 529 33.08 23.19 1.72
CA PHE A 529 34.45 23.25 2.19
C PHE A 529 35.18 21.94 1.92
N SER A 530 36.36 22.06 1.32
CA SER A 530 37.32 20.96 1.23
C SER A 530 37.65 20.37 2.62
N ILE A 531 38.08 19.11 2.66
CA ILE A 531 38.50 18.46 3.91
C ILE A 531 39.56 19.29 4.65
N THR A 532 40.49 19.90 3.93
CA THR A 532 41.55 20.76 4.50
C THR A 532 40.98 22.02 5.14
N GLN A 533 40.03 22.70 4.50
CA GLN A 533 39.36 23.88 5.05
C GLN A 533 38.55 23.52 6.31
N ARG A 534 37.80 22.40 6.27
CA ARG A 534 37.07 21.90 7.44
C ARG A 534 38.01 21.58 8.60
N LEU A 535 39.12 20.89 8.32
CA LEU A 535 40.13 20.56 9.32
C LEU A 535 40.76 21.80 9.95
N LYS A 536 41.07 22.84 9.15
CA LYS A 536 41.58 24.12 9.67
C LYS A 536 40.59 24.75 10.65
N ARG A 537 39.31 24.86 10.27
CA ARG A 537 38.26 25.44 11.12
C ARG A 537 38.06 24.64 12.42
N VAL A 538 38.00 23.30 12.34
CA VAL A 538 37.90 22.43 13.53
C VAL A 538 39.11 22.60 14.45
N LYS A 539 40.33 22.69 13.92
CA LYS A 539 41.54 22.92 14.73
C LYS A 539 41.53 24.27 15.43
N THR A 540 41.05 25.32 14.77
CA THR A 540 40.86 26.63 15.40
C THR A 540 39.89 26.56 16.58
N GLN A 541 38.73 25.90 16.41
CA GLN A 541 37.76 25.75 17.50
C GLN A 541 38.27 24.85 18.63
N LEU A 542 39.09 23.86 18.32
CA LEU A 542 39.74 23.01 19.31
C LEU A 542 40.71 23.80 20.21
N GLN A 543 41.39 24.81 19.67
CA GLN A 543 42.30 25.67 20.43
C GLN A 543 41.57 26.70 21.29
N SER A 544 40.37 27.13 20.87
CA SER A 544 39.61 28.19 21.55
C SER A 544 38.61 27.70 22.60
N SER A 545 38.13 26.46 22.52
CA SER A 545 37.22 25.93 23.53
C SER A 545 37.98 25.58 24.80
N ASP A 546 37.38 25.75 25.98
CA ASP A 546 37.94 25.27 27.27
C ASP A 546 37.25 24.01 27.80
N PHE A 547 36.14 23.60 27.20
CA PHE A 547 35.30 22.51 27.69
C PHE A 547 35.83 21.14 27.23
N PRO A 548 36.16 20.21 28.14
CA PRO A 548 36.77 18.93 27.78
C PRO A 548 35.96 18.08 26.79
N GLY A 549 34.63 18.03 26.95
CA GLY A 549 33.75 17.28 26.04
C GLY A 549 33.74 17.85 24.62
N ILE A 550 33.74 19.19 24.49
CA ILE A 550 33.80 19.86 23.18
C ILE A 550 35.15 19.66 22.52
N LYS A 551 36.26 19.77 23.30
CA LYS A 551 37.60 19.41 22.83
C LYS A 551 37.65 17.97 22.32
N ALA A 552 37.10 17.02 23.06
CA ALA A 552 37.07 15.62 22.65
C ALA A 552 36.28 15.40 21.34
N LEU A 553 35.12 16.05 21.19
CA LEU A 553 34.34 15.99 19.96
C LEU A 553 35.13 16.54 18.75
N PHE A 554 35.74 17.72 18.87
CA PHE A 554 36.53 18.31 17.78
C PHE A 554 37.82 17.55 17.48
N GLN A 555 38.47 16.94 18.47
CA GLN A 555 39.60 16.03 18.26
C GLN A 555 39.17 14.80 17.45
N SER A 556 38.01 14.22 17.80
CA SER A 556 37.43 13.08 17.07
C SER A 556 37.08 13.46 15.64
N GLU A 557 36.43 14.61 15.43
CA GLU A 557 36.12 15.14 14.09
C GLU A 557 37.42 15.31 13.27
N ALA A 558 38.43 15.99 13.82
CA ALA A 558 39.71 16.22 13.15
C ALA A 558 40.40 14.90 12.75
N ALA A 559 40.46 13.92 13.65
CA ALA A 559 41.04 12.61 13.35
C ALA A 559 40.26 11.88 12.24
N SER A 560 38.92 11.92 12.28
CA SER A 560 38.08 11.31 11.23
C SER A 560 38.25 11.98 9.86
N LEU A 561 38.38 13.31 9.82
CA LEU A 561 38.64 14.08 8.59
C LEU A 561 40.04 13.78 8.03
N MET A 562 41.05 13.61 8.89
CA MET A 562 42.40 13.20 8.45
C MET A 562 42.40 11.80 7.83
N ILE A 563 41.60 10.86 8.35
CA ILE A 563 41.44 9.53 7.74
C ILE A 563 40.72 9.66 6.38
N ALA A 564 39.67 10.48 6.33
CA ALA A 564 38.87 10.70 5.13
C ALA A 564 39.70 11.29 3.97
N GLY A 565 40.56 12.28 4.26
CA GLY A 565 41.38 12.98 3.27
C GLY A 565 42.74 12.36 2.97
N ALA A 566 43.17 11.32 3.70
CA ALA A 566 44.44 10.66 3.43
C ALA A 566 44.32 9.60 2.32
N ASP A 567 45.30 9.54 1.43
CA ASP A 567 45.47 8.44 0.46
C ASP A 567 46.42 7.35 0.98
N ASP A 568 47.40 7.73 1.82
CA ASP A 568 48.33 6.79 2.43
C ASP A 568 47.64 5.96 3.55
N LYS A 569 47.58 4.63 3.33
CA LYS A 569 47.05 3.65 4.29
C LYS A 569 47.78 3.67 5.64
N LYS A 570 49.07 4.04 5.70
CA LYS A 570 49.84 4.15 6.94
C LYS A 570 49.32 5.32 7.78
N ILE A 571 49.10 6.48 7.15
CA ILE A 571 48.50 7.66 7.79
C ILE A 571 47.09 7.31 8.27
N GLN A 572 46.26 6.70 7.42
CA GLN A 572 44.90 6.28 7.81
C GLN A 572 44.91 5.35 9.03
N ARG A 573 45.82 4.36 9.09
CA ARG A 573 45.96 3.44 10.24
C ARG A 573 46.40 4.18 11.51
N GLN A 574 47.36 5.08 11.41
CA GLN A 574 47.85 5.86 12.54
C GLN A 574 46.74 6.76 13.11
N GLN A 575 46.05 7.49 12.26
CA GLN A 575 44.94 8.37 12.65
C GLN A 575 43.76 7.57 13.22
N PHE A 576 43.46 6.41 12.66
CA PHE A 576 42.44 5.51 13.22
C PHE A 576 42.80 5.02 14.63
N LYS A 577 44.08 4.70 14.89
CA LYS A 577 44.55 4.34 16.24
C LYS A 577 44.34 5.50 17.23
N GLN A 578 44.63 6.73 16.82
CA GLN A 578 44.40 7.93 17.64
C GLN A 578 42.91 8.13 17.93
N LEU A 579 42.06 8.08 16.89
CA LEU A 579 40.61 8.18 17.03
C LEU A 579 40.06 7.12 17.99
N LYS A 580 40.49 5.86 17.87
CA LYS A 580 40.07 4.78 18.78
C LYS A 580 40.45 5.07 20.23
N MET A 581 41.66 5.58 20.49
CA MET A 581 42.09 5.94 21.85
C MET A 581 41.22 7.07 22.44
N LEU A 582 40.89 8.09 21.63
CA LEU A 582 40.01 9.19 22.03
C LEU A 582 38.61 8.69 22.37
N LEU A 583 38.04 7.83 21.53
CA LEU A 583 36.71 7.25 21.76
C LEU A 583 36.69 6.38 23.04
N LYS A 584 37.75 5.60 23.30
CA LYS A 584 37.86 4.76 24.50
C LYS A 584 37.94 5.59 25.80
N LYS A 585 38.57 6.77 25.76
CA LYS A 585 38.69 7.66 26.92
C LYS A 585 37.35 8.27 27.36
N ASN A 586 36.41 8.45 26.43
CA ASN A 586 35.15 9.16 26.66
C ASN A 586 33.95 8.18 26.66
N THR A 587 34.10 7.00 27.26
CA THR A 587 33.07 5.94 27.20
C THR A 587 31.90 6.13 28.17
N GLN A 588 32.12 6.89 29.25
CA GLN A 588 31.16 7.10 30.33
C GLN A 588 30.11 8.19 30.00
N ASP A 589 30.47 9.17 29.17
CA ASP A 589 29.54 10.20 28.71
C ASP A 589 28.78 9.68 27.48
N LEU A 590 27.54 9.24 27.70
CA LEU A 590 26.70 8.62 26.67
C LEU A 590 26.46 9.55 25.47
N LEU A 591 26.16 10.82 25.72
CA LEU A 591 25.86 11.80 24.68
C LEU A 591 27.11 12.15 23.87
N LEU A 592 28.23 12.41 24.53
CA LEU A 592 29.50 12.70 23.87
C LEU A 592 29.97 11.51 23.04
N ARG A 593 29.91 10.30 23.61
CA ARG A 593 30.27 9.06 22.92
C ARG A 593 29.42 8.88 21.66
N LYS A 594 28.10 9.09 21.76
CA LYS A 594 27.16 9.01 20.61
C LYS A 594 27.49 10.06 19.55
N ALA A 595 27.72 11.30 19.95
CA ALA A 595 28.08 12.40 19.05
C ALA A 595 29.39 12.09 18.29
N MET A 596 30.45 11.69 19.00
CA MET A 596 31.76 11.37 18.42
C MET A 596 31.69 10.22 17.40
N HIS A 597 31.01 9.11 17.75
CA HIS A 597 30.89 7.98 16.84
C HIS A 597 30.03 8.33 15.62
N THR A 598 28.89 9.01 15.81
CA THR A 598 28.01 9.43 14.73
C THR A 598 28.74 10.29 13.71
N ARG A 599 29.44 11.34 14.19
CA ARG A 599 30.25 12.23 13.34
C ARG A 599 31.33 11.49 12.57
N ALA A 600 32.10 10.65 13.25
CA ALA A 600 33.20 9.93 12.63
C ALA A 600 32.70 8.90 11.60
N ILE A 601 31.60 8.19 11.87
CA ILE A 601 30.95 7.29 10.90
C ILE A 601 30.46 8.07 9.67
N GLN A 602 29.82 9.23 9.85
CA GLN A 602 29.36 10.08 8.76
C GLN A 602 30.51 10.56 7.86
N ASN A 603 31.59 11.08 8.46
CA ASN A 603 32.76 11.56 7.71
C ASN A 603 33.42 10.43 6.90
N LEU A 604 33.56 9.25 7.49
CA LEU A 604 34.14 8.09 6.80
C LEU A 604 33.21 7.54 5.71
N GLY A 605 31.90 7.53 5.95
CA GLY A 605 30.89 7.12 4.98
C GLY A 605 30.90 8.01 3.73
N GLN A 606 30.89 9.33 3.92
CA GLN A 606 30.96 10.29 2.80
C GLN A 606 32.25 10.18 1.99
N ALA A 607 33.37 9.87 2.63
CA ALA A 607 34.65 9.65 1.95
C ALA A 607 34.81 8.22 1.39
N ASN A 608 33.72 7.42 1.37
CA ASN A 608 33.70 6.03 0.92
C ASN A 608 34.73 5.12 1.63
N ARG A 609 35.10 5.45 2.87
CA ARG A 609 36.06 4.71 3.70
C ARG A 609 35.36 3.58 4.49
N PHE A 610 34.60 2.73 3.80
CA PHE A 610 33.71 1.72 4.40
C PHE A 610 34.40 0.74 5.35
N THR A 611 35.68 0.41 5.11
CA THR A 611 36.45 -0.45 6.01
C THR A 611 36.59 0.17 7.40
N TYR A 612 36.97 1.45 7.46
CA TYR A 612 37.12 2.17 8.72
C TYR A 612 35.77 2.46 9.37
N MET A 613 34.75 2.77 8.57
CA MET A 613 33.37 2.93 9.03
C MET A 613 32.87 1.68 9.78
N ALA A 614 33.06 0.48 9.20
CA ALA A 614 32.68 -0.77 9.84
C ALA A 614 33.50 -1.07 11.11
N LEU A 615 34.80 -0.76 11.12
CA LEU A 615 35.63 -0.90 12.32
C LEU A 615 35.19 0.05 13.43
N LEU A 616 34.77 1.27 13.09
CA LEU A 616 34.26 2.25 14.05
C LEU A 616 32.90 1.85 14.62
N SER A 617 32.01 1.34 13.77
CA SER A 617 30.72 0.82 14.21
C SER A 617 30.88 -0.39 15.13
N ARG A 618 31.81 -1.32 14.81
CA ARG A 618 32.18 -2.42 15.71
C ARG A 618 32.73 -1.89 17.05
N HIS A 619 33.58 -0.86 17.00
CA HIS A 619 34.11 -0.25 18.21
C HIS A 619 32.98 0.29 19.08
N TRP A 620 32.03 1.03 18.49
CA TRP A 620 30.87 1.55 19.21
C TRP A 620 30.09 0.44 19.90
N LEU A 621 29.75 -0.63 19.17
CA LEU A 621 29.06 -1.80 19.74
C LEU A 621 29.82 -2.44 20.90
N THR A 622 31.17 -2.43 20.85
CA THR A 622 32.01 -3.03 21.89
C THR A 622 32.08 -2.17 23.15
N VAL A 623 31.97 -0.84 23.03
CA VAL A 623 32.10 0.08 24.18
C VAL A 623 30.76 0.46 24.80
N THR A 624 29.65 0.19 24.13
CA THR A 624 28.29 0.31 24.68
C THR A 624 27.95 -1.00 25.37
N HIS A 625 27.68 -0.95 26.69
CA HIS A 625 27.38 -2.16 27.44
C HIS A 625 26.00 -2.72 27.07
N ILE A 626 25.83 -4.04 27.12
CA ILE A 626 24.61 -4.75 26.70
C ILE A 626 23.36 -4.38 27.50
N THR A 627 23.53 -3.80 28.70
CA THR A 627 22.44 -3.34 29.58
C THR A 627 22.02 -1.89 29.30
N GLU A 628 22.78 -1.14 28.50
CA GLU A 628 22.46 0.25 28.16
C GLU A 628 21.27 0.32 27.19
N MET A 629 20.48 1.38 27.31
CA MET A 629 19.30 1.65 26.45
C MET A 629 19.72 1.96 25.01
N GLU A 630 20.91 2.51 24.82
CA GLU A 630 21.46 2.80 23.49
C GLU A 630 21.98 1.54 22.77
N PHE A 631 22.14 0.40 23.46
CA PHE A 631 22.74 -0.80 22.85
C PHE A 631 21.96 -1.29 21.63
N VAL A 632 20.62 -1.30 21.71
CA VAL A 632 19.74 -1.68 20.59
C VAL A 632 20.03 -0.83 19.36
N ASN A 633 20.07 0.49 19.54
CA ASN A 633 20.32 1.47 18.48
C ASN A 633 21.68 1.26 17.81
N VAL A 634 22.70 0.93 18.60
CA VAL A 634 24.07 0.68 18.12
C VAL A 634 24.15 -0.68 17.40
N ALA A 635 23.46 -1.70 17.90
CA ALA A 635 23.37 -3.01 17.27
C ALA A 635 22.66 -2.93 15.91
N GLU A 636 21.56 -2.19 15.80
CA GLU A 636 20.87 -1.90 14.54
C GLU A 636 21.81 -1.23 13.53
N GLN A 637 22.50 -0.16 13.94
CA GLN A 637 23.43 0.55 13.07
C GLN A 637 24.58 -0.36 12.62
N TYR A 638 25.16 -1.15 13.54
CA TYR A 638 26.21 -2.11 13.20
C TYR A 638 25.73 -3.17 12.22
N SER A 639 24.53 -3.72 12.44
CA SER A 639 23.92 -4.69 11.54
C SER A 639 23.75 -4.08 10.15
N ALA A 640 23.13 -2.91 10.04
CA ALA A 640 22.91 -2.22 8.77
C ALA A 640 24.24 -1.96 8.01
N ILE A 641 25.25 -1.40 8.68
CA ILE A 641 26.56 -1.12 8.08
C ILE A 641 27.25 -2.40 7.61
N THR A 642 27.23 -3.46 8.44
CA THR A 642 27.93 -4.72 8.17
C THR A 642 27.24 -5.51 7.05
N THR A 643 25.92 -5.57 7.07
CA THR A 643 25.09 -6.19 6.04
C THR A 643 25.22 -5.44 4.70
N ASN A 644 25.18 -4.11 4.69
CA ASN A 644 25.44 -3.31 3.48
C ASN A 644 26.83 -3.59 2.89
N LYS A 645 27.85 -3.69 3.74
CA LYS A 645 29.22 -4.06 3.32
C LYS A 645 29.25 -5.46 2.70
N ALA A 646 28.56 -6.44 3.30
CA ALA A 646 28.49 -7.80 2.79
C ALA A 646 27.81 -7.87 1.41
N TYR A 647 26.67 -7.19 1.23
CA TYR A 647 26.03 -7.07 -0.09
C TYR A 647 26.91 -6.35 -1.10
N GLY A 648 27.64 -5.30 -0.70
CA GLY A 648 28.63 -4.65 -1.56
C GLY A 648 29.75 -5.58 -2.01
N MET A 649 30.16 -6.55 -1.17
CA MET A 649 31.10 -7.60 -1.57
C MET A 649 30.45 -8.62 -2.51
N MET A 650 29.19 -9.00 -2.29
CA MET A 650 28.46 -9.89 -3.20
C MET A 650 28.31 -9.28 -4.59
N ALA A 651 27.96 -8.00 -4.69
CA ALA A 651 27.84 -7.29 -5.97
C ALA A 651 29.16 -7.24 -6.75
N LYS A 652 30.31 -7.32 -6.06
CA LYS A 652 31.66 -7.41 -6.66
C LYS A 652 32.11 -8.85 -6.97
N GLY A 653 31.28 -9.86 -6.72
CA GLY A 653 31.63 -11.27 -6.87
C GLY A 653 32.53 -11.83 -5.76
N GLU A 654 32.78 -11.08 -4.68
CA GLU A 654 33.63 -11.48 -3.56
C GLU A 654 32.88 -12.37 -2.54
N LEU A 655 32.22 -13.42 -3.03
CA LEU A 655 31.23 -14.22 -2.28
C LEU A 655 31.78 -14.84 -0.98
N ALA A 656 33.03 -15.32 -0.98
CA ALA A 656 33.65 -15.88 0.22
C ALA A 656 33.90 -14.84 1.33
N LYS A 657 34.21 -13.59 0.95
CA LYS A 657 34.37 -12.49 1.91
C LYS A 657 33.02 -12.05 2.44
N ALA A 658 32.01 -11.95 1.57
CA ALA A 658 30.64 -11.66 1.98
C ALA A 658 30.13 -12.68 3.01
N TYR A 659 30.33 -13.98 2.75
CA TYR A 659 30.00 -15.07 3.67
C TYR A 659 30.59 -14.86 5.08
N ALA A 660 31.88 -14.51 5.16
CA ALA A 660 32.54 -14.23 6.45
C ALA A 660 32.00 -12.97 7.14
N VAL A 661 31.62 -11.94 6.38
CA VAL A 661 31.04 -10.71 6.93
C VAL A 661 29.63 -10.94 7.46
N PHE A 662 28.78 -11.72 6.78
CA PHE A 662 27.47 -12.11 7.31
C PHE A 662 27.59 -12.90 8.62
N TYR A 663 28.55 -13.84 8.69
CA TYR A 663 28.81 -14.54 9.95
C TYR A 663 29.22 -13.60 11.09
N SER A 664 30.02 -12.57 10.77
CA SER A 664 30.38 -11.54 11.75
C SER A 664 29.16 -10.75 12.25
N ALA A 665 28.20 -10.44 11.37
CA ALA A 665 26.95 -9.78 11.77
C ALA A 665 26.14 -10.70 12.70
N ILE A 666 25.93 -11.96 12.32
CA ILE A 666 25.22 -12.98 13.12
C ILE A 666 25.80 -13.07 14.53
N ARG A 667 27.13 -13.21 14.65
CA ARG A 667 27.77 -13.42 15.96
C ARG A 667 27.61 -12.23 16.90
N GLN A 668 27.43 -11.02 16.38
CA GLN A 668 27.35 -9.79 17.19
C GLN A 668 25.91 -9.35 17.46
N THR A 669 25.01 -9.55 16.51
CA THR A 669 23.66 -8.96 16.57
C THR A 669 22.53 -9.95 16.34
N ASN A 670 22.83 -11.19 15.93
CA ASN A 670 21.84 -12.24 15.65
C ASN A 670 20.75 -11.75 14.65
N ASP A 671 21.19 -11.10 13.57
CA ASP A 671 20.31 -10.50 12.56
C ASP A 671 19.73 -11.53 11.58
N LEU A 672 18.40 -11.52 11.37
CA LEU A 672 17.72 -12.51 10.52
C LEU A 672 18.05 -12.40 9.02
N GLU A 673 18.33 -11.18 8.52
CA GLU A 673 18.76 -10.97 7.15
C GLU A 673 20.16 -11.56 6.94
N ALA A 674 21.06 -11.35 7.90
CA ALA A 674 22.39 -11.95 7.89
C ALA A 674 22.34 -13.49 7.95
N HIS A 675 21.45 -14.07 8.77
CA HIS A 675 21.21 -15.52 8.80
C HIS A 675 20.80 -16.06 7.43
N PHE A 676 19.88 -15.37 6.75
CA PHE A 676 19.41 -15.77 5.43
C PHE A 676 20.54 -15.86 4.42
N GLN A 677 21.36 -14.81 4.33
CA GLN A 677 22.45 -14.79 3.37
C GLN A 677 23.60 -15.74 3.73
N PHE A 678 23.91 -15.89 5.02
CA PHE A 678 24.93 -16.84 5.46
C PHE A 678 24.55 -18.28 5.11
N ILE A 679 23.29 -18.68 5.32
CA ILE A 679 22.79 -20.01 4.95
C ILE A 679 22.76 -20.18 3.43
N SER A 680 22.22 -19.19 2.71
CA SER A 680 22.09 -19.24 1.26
C SER A 680 23.46 -19.39 0.58
N LEU A 681 24.45 -18.58 0.97
CA LEU A 681 25.83 -18.70 0.47
C LEU A 681 26.51 -19.99 0.93
N GLY A 682 26.27 -20.44 2.16
CA GLY A 682 26.82 -21.67 2.71
C GLY A 682 26.40 -22.92 1.94
N LEU A 683 25.18 -22.91 1.40
CA LEU A 683 24.58 -24.01 0.63
C LEU A 683 24.82 -23.89 -0.89
N THR A 684 25.33 -22.76 -1.39
CA THR A 684 25.73 -22.62 -2.79
C THR A 684 26.90 -23.55 -3.12
N ALA A 685 26.69 -24.48 -4.06
CA ALA A 685 27.67 -25.50 -4.44
C ALA A 685 29.05 -24.92 -4.79
N GLY A 686 29.10 -23.79 -5.50
CA GLY A 686 30.34 -23.15 -5.95
C GLY A 686 31.24 -22.59 -4.83
N LEU A 687 30.76 -22.47 -3.59
CA LEU A 687 31.56 -21.94 -2.46
C LEU A 687 32.16 -23.03 -1.57
N ASN A 688 31.66 -24.26 -1.64
CA ASN A 688 32.06 -25.38 -0.77
C ASN A 688 32.13 -25.00 0.73
N LYS A 689 31.09 -24.35 1.26
CA LYS A 689 31.02 -23.89 2.67
C LYS A 689 29.99 -24.62 3.54
N LYS A 690 29.32 -25.67 3.03
CA LYS A 690 28.25 -26.39 3.73
C LYS A 690 28.66 -26.94 5.11
N GLU A 691 29.84 -27.56 5.20
CA GLU A 691 30.37 -28.09 6.46
C GLU A 691 30.74 -26.96 7.44
N ASN A 692 31.42 -25.92 6.95
CA ASN A 692 31.78 -24.74 7.74
C ASN A 692 30.54 -24.06 8.32
N MET A 693 29.48 -23.89 7.52
CA MET A 693 28.20 -23.34 7.96
C MET A 693 27.58 -24.19 9.08
N SER A 694 27.63 -25.52 8.95
CA SER A 694 27.07 -26.44 9.95
C SER A 694 27.80 -26.32 11.29
N LYS A 695 29.15 -26.36 11.27
CA LYS A 695 30.00 -26.14 12.45
C LYS A 695 29.78 -24.76 13.09
N SER A 696 29.60 -23.73 12.28
CA SER A 696 29.27 -22.38 12.77
C SER A 696 27.96 -22.36 13.55
N TYR A 697 26.92 -23.06 13.09
CA TYR A 697 25.65 -23.11 13.82
C TYR A 697 25.69 -24.00 15.06
N GLU A 698 26.50 -25.07 15.07
CA GLU A 698 26.78 -25.85 16.28
C GLU A 698 27.40 -24.94 17.36
N LEU A 699 28.44 -24.18 17.00
CA LEU A 699 29.08 -23.23 17.91
C LEU A 699 28.11 -22.15 18.42
N LEU A 700 27.27 -21.58 17.54
CA LEU A 700 26.29 -20.56 17.94
C LEU A 700 25.24 -21.12 18.90
N ARG A 701 24.85 -22.39 18.76
CA ARG A 701 23.94 -23.08 19.70
C ARG A 701 24.60 -23.35 21.04
N GLU A 702 25.82 -23.88 21.04
CA GLU A 702 26.61 -24.13 22.25
C GLU A 702 26.80 -22.84 23.07
N GLN A 703 27.05 -21.73 22.38
CA GLN A 703 27.22 -20.40 22.99
C GLN A 703 25.88 -19.68 23.28
N LYS A 704 24.74 -20.32 23.02
CA LYS A 704 23.39 -19.75 23.19
C LYS A 704 23.17 -18.40 22.48
N LEU A 705 23.88 -18.16 21.37
CA LEU A 705 23.84 -16.89 20.63
C LEU A 705 22.63 -16.75 19.69
N LEU A 706 21.88 -17.83 19.46
CA LEU A 706 20.72 -17.85 18.57
C LEU A 706 19.43 -17.41 19.28
N GLY A 707 19.31 -17.66 20.59
CA GLY A 707 18.15 -17.26 21.39
C GLY A 707 16.80 -17.55 20.72
N GLU A 708 15.93 -16.54 20.68
CA GLU A 708 14.60 -16.59 20.06
C GLU A 708 14.61 -16.80 18.53
N ASN A 709 15.76 -16.63 17.85
CA ASN A 709 15.88 -16.76 16.40
C ASN A 709 16.20 -18.19 15.94
N GLN A 710 16.43 -19.13 16.88
CA GLN A 710 16.67 -20.53 16.58
C GLN A 710 15.62 -21.15 15.63
N PRO A 711 14.30 -20.96 15.84
CA PRO A 711 13.28 -21.56 14.98
C PRO A 711 13.37 -21.08 13.53
N TYR A 712 13.73 -19.81 13.30
CA TYR A 712 13.92 -19.26 11.96
C TYR A 712 15.10 -19.93 11.24
N VAL A 713 16.24 -20.07 11.92
CA VAL A 713 17.42 -20.73 11.37
C VAL A 713 17.12 -22.18 10.97
N ASP A 714 16.43 -22.92 11.85
CA ASP A 714 16.10 -24.32 11.60
C ASP A 714 15.08 -24.47 10.46
N ALA A 715 14.04 -23.64 10.44
CA ALA A 715 13.06 -23.60 9.36
C ALA A 715 13.73 -23.26 8.02
N LEU A 716 14.57 -22.23 7.96
CA LEU A 716 15.22 -21.82 6.72
C LEU A 716 16.18 -22.89 6.18
N ARG A 717 16.98 -23.51 7.06
CA ARG A 717 17.86 -24.62 6.66
C ARG A 717 17.07 -25.79 6.10
N LEU A 718 15.98 -26.17 6.77
CA LEU A 718 15.08 -27.23 6.31
C LEU A 718 14.56 -26.95 4.90
N ILE A 719 14.15 -25.72 4.62
CA ILE A 719 13.57 -25.31 3.33
C ILE A 719 14.60 -25.23 2.21
N ILE A 720 15.76 -24.63 2.46
CA ILE A 720 16.80 -24.52 1.42
C ILE A 720 17.39 -25.89 1.11
N GLN A 721 17.53 -26.78 2.09
CA GLN A 721 17.97 -28.16 1.87
C GLN A 721 16.93 -28.97 1.08
N ALA A 722 15.65 -28.87 1.41
CA ALA A 722 14.61 -29.61 0.69
C ALA A 722 14.48 -29.22 -0.80
N ARG A 723 14.89 -27.99 -1.17
CA ARG A 723 14.92 -27.58 -2.60
C ARG A 723 15.95 -28.34 -3.43
N THR A 724 16.89 -29.07 -2.82
CA THR A 724 17.80 -29.93 -3.57
C THR A 724 17.20 -31.30 -3.92
N ASP A 725 16.02 -31.63 -3.37
CA ASP A 725 15.33 -32.90 -3.63
C ASP A 725 14.30 -32.73 -4.76
N GLU A 726 14.14 -33.74 -5.63
CA GLU A 726 13.37 -33.62 -6.89
C GLU A 726 11.85 -33.42 -6.73
N LYS A 727 11.27 -33.67 -5.54
CA LYS A 727 9.81 -33.55 -5.32
C LYS A 727 9.46 -32.66 -4.13
N PRO A 728 8.68 -31.58 -4.32
CA PRO A 728 8.17 -30.76 -3.23
C PRO A 728 7.29 -31.58 -2.26
N ASN A 729 7.59 -31.54 -0.97
CA ASN A 729 6.82 -32.22 0.08
C ASN A 729 6.14 -31.19 0.99
N THR A 730 4.80 -31.17 1.01
CA THR A 730 4.00 -30.27 1.83
C THR A 730 4.28 -30.40 3.33
N ALA A 731 4.64 -31.60 3.81
CA ALA A 731 4.97 -31.85 5.21
C ALA A 731 6.20 -31.06 5.69
N ILE A 732 7.14 -30.76 4.78
CA ILE A 732 8.32 -29.95 5.09
C ILE A 732 7.90 -28.49 5.34
N TYR A 733 6.96 -27.97 4.56
CA TYR A 733 6.42 -26.62 4.75
C TYR A 733 5.62 -26.52 6.04
N ASP A 734 4.83 -27.53 6.39
CA ASP A 734 4.09 -27.57 7.66
C ASP A 734 5.01 -27.58 8.87
N LYS A 735 6.09 -28.38 8.81
CA LYS A 735 7.10 -28.43 9.87
C LYS A 735 7.82 -27.08 10.03
N ALA A 736 8.16 -26.41 8.93
CA ALA A 736 8.79 -25.08 8.97
C ALA A 736 7.84 -24.01 9.52
N LEU A 737 6.57 -24.01 9.11
CA LEU A 737 5.54 -23.09 9.62
C LEU A 737 5.36 -23.27 11.13
N ALA A 738 5.25 -24.51 11.63
CA ALA A 738 5.10 -24.79 13.06
C ALA A 738 6.30 -24.33 13.91
N MET A 739 7.49 -24.21 13.32
CA MET A 739 8.66 -23.60 13.97
C MET A 739 8.52 -22.07 14.04
N LEU A 740 8.15 -21.44 12.92
CA LEU A 740 8.04 -19.99 12.80
C LEU A 740 6.87 -19.40 13.60
N GLU A 741 5.73 -20.10 13.69
CA GLU A 741 4.55 -19.68 14.46
C GLU A 741 4.83 -19.54 15.96
N LYS A 742 5.86 -20.23 16.48
CA LYS A 742 6.28 -20.15 17.89
C LYS A 742 7.27 -19.00 18.15
N MET A 743 7.73 -18.32 17.10
CA MET A 743 8.75 -17.29 17.20
C MET A 743 8.11 -15.90 17.40
N PRO A 744 8.50 -15.12 18.41
CA PRO A 744 8.00 -13.76 18.60
C PRO A 744 8.45 -12.82 17.45
N THR A 745 7.65 -11.78 17.17
CA THR A 745 7.99 -10.66 16.26
C THR A 745 8.97 -9.69 16.94
N SER A 746 10.17 -10.17 17.30
CA SER A 746 11.16 -9.38 18.05
C SER A 746 12.54 -9.37 17.35
N GLY A 747 13.44 -8.50 17.80
CA GLY A 747 14.82 -8.44 17.33
C GLY A 747 15.04 -7.61 16.06
N LEU A 748 16.17 -7.85 15.39
CA LEU A 748 16.59 -7.13 14.19
C LEU A 748 16.03 -7.77 12.93
N ASN A 749 15.46 -6.95 12.05
CA ASN A 749 14.81 -7.37 10.80
C ASN A 749 13.74 -8.46 11.00
N PRO A 750 12.77 -8.29 11.93
CA PRO A 750 11.73 -9.30 12.22
C PRO A 750 10.87 -9.62 10.98
N ALA A 751 10.78 -8.70 10.02
CA ALA A 751 10.16 -8.90 8.71
C ALA A 751 10.60 -10.17 7.98
N MET A 752 11.85 -10.64 8.17
CA MET A 752 12.35 -11.86 7.55
C MET A 752 11.56 -13.11 7.97
N ARG A 753 11.04 -13.14 9.19
CA ARG A 753 10.17 -14.23 9.67
C ARG A 753 8.91 -14.32 8.82
N ASP A 754 8.19 -13.21 8.70
CA ASP A 754 6.92 -13.14 7.96
C ASP A 754 7.13 -13.25 6.45
N LEU A 755 8.25 -12.75 5.91
CA LEU A 755 8.62 -12.99 4.51
C LEU A 755 8.76 -14.49 4.23
N LEU A 756 9.40 -15.24 5.14
CA LEU A 756 9.53 -16.69 5.01
C LEU A 756 8.17 -17.39 5.18
N MET A 757 7.35 -17.00 6.16
CA MET A 757 6.00 -17.56 6.34
C MET A 757 5.11 -17.32 5.11
N GLY A 758 5.11 -16.10 4.57
CA GLY A 758 4.41 -15.74 3.34
C GLY A 758 4.86 -16.60 2.17
N TYR A 759 6.18 -16.79 2.02
CA TYR A 759 6.75 -17.70 1.02
C TYR A 759 6.28 -19.15 1.18
N LEU A 760 6.25 -19.67 2.40
CA LEU A 760 5.81 -21.06 2.66
C LEU A 760 4.33 -21.26 2.32
N TYR A 761 3.46 -20.34 2.76
CA TYR A 761 2.05 -20.39 2.39
C TYR A 761 1.83 -20.22 0.89
N HIS A 762 2.63 -19.38 0.23
CA HIS A 762 2.60 -19.24 -1.23
C HIS A 762 3.02 -20.53 -1.95
N GLN A 763 4.03 -21.26 -1.44
CA GLN A 763 4.37 -22.58 -2.00
C GLN A 763 3.25 -23.60 -1.78
N LYS A 764 2.61 -23.62 -0.60
CA LYS A 764 1.46 -24.49 -0.34
C LYS A 764 0.29 -24.17 -1.28
N LEU A 765 0.02 -22.89 -1.54
CA LEU A 765 -0.96 -22.45 -2.53
C LEU A 765 -0.67 -23.06 -3.90
N ARG A 766 0.57 -22.91 -4.41
CA ARG A 766 0.98 -23.49 -5.70
C ARG A 766 0.80 -25.01 -5.76
N LEU A 767 1.15 -25.72 -4.70
CA LEU A 767 0.99 -27.17 -4.63
C LEU A 767 -0.49 -27.61 -4.54
N SER A 768 -1.38 -26.75 -4.04
CA SER A 768 -2.82 -27.02 -3.97
C SER A 768 -3.58 -26.75 -5.27
N GLN A 769 -2.97 -26.06 -6.24
CA GLN A 769 -3.67 -25.62 -7.45
C GLN A 769 -4.05 -26.79 -8.35
N THR A 770 -5.32 -26.82 -8.76
CA THR A 770 -5.85 -27.77 -9.75
C THR A 770 -6.60 -27.00 -10.84
N GLY A 771 -5.96 -26.85 -12.01
CA GLY A 771 -6.48 -26.00 -13.07
C GLY A 771 -6.61 -24.55 -12.62
N TYR A 772 -7.85 -24.09 -12.41
CA TYR A 772 -8.17 -22.72 -11.99
C TYR A 772 -8.59 -22.61 -10.51
N ALA A 773 -8.79 -23.75 -9.83
CA ALA A 773 -9.12 -23.78 -8.42
C ALA A 773 -7.84 -23.66 -7.57
N TYR A 774 -7.95 -22.96 -6.44
CA TYR A 774 -6.88 -22.77 -5.48
C TYR A 774 -7.42 -22.69 -4.05
N ASP A 775 -6.58 -23.01 -3.07
CA ASP A 775 -6.92 -22.90 -1.65
C ASP A 775 -6.93 -21.41 -1.20
N LYS A 776 -8.13 -20.89 -0.90
CA LYS A 776 -8.31 -19.49 -0.47
C LYS A 776 -7.63 -19.19 0.87
N THR A 777 -7.54 -20.17 1.78
CA THR A 777 -6.91 -20.03 3.09
C THR A 777 -5.40 -19.84 2.93
N PHE A 778 -4.73 -20.63 2.09
CA PHE A 778 -3.30 -20.43 1.82
C PHE A 778 -3.02 -19.10 1.13
N PHE A 779 -3.87 -18.67 0.20
CA PHE A 779 -3.75 -17.35 -0.41
C PHE A 779 -3.86 -16.22 0.65
N GLN A 780 -4.89 -16.26 1.50
CA GLN A 780 -5.10 -15.24 2.54
C GLN A 780 -3.93 -15.19 3.53
N ARG A 781 -3.42 -16.33 3.98
CA ARG A 781 -2.26 -16.37 4.89
C ARG A 781 -0.98 -15.91 4.23
N ALA A 782 -0.73 -16.30 2.97
CA ALA A 782 0.43 -15.81 2.22
C ALA A 782 0.39 -14.29 2.07
N HIS A 783 -0.78 -13.75 1.69
CA HIS A 783 -0.99 -12.31 1.57
C HIS A 783 -0.78 -11.60 2.92
N TYR A 784 -1.39 -12.11 4.00
CA TYR A 784 -1.25 -11.56 5.35
C TYR A 784 0.22 -11.43 5.77
N HIS A 785 0.99 -12.53 5.68
CA HIS A 785 2.38 -12.53 6.11
C HIS A 785 3.28 -11.70 5.19
N TYR A 786 2.99 -11.62 3.89
CA TYR A 786 3.73 -10.69 3.04
C TYR A 786 3.44 -9.23 3.39
N MET A 787 2.18 -8.84 3.63
CA MET A 787 1.87 -7.49 4.07
C MET A 787 2.50 -7.19 5.43
N MET A 788 2.45 -8.12 6.39
CA MET A 788 3.14 -7.99 7.67
C MET A 788 4.66 -7.81 7.50
N ALA A 789 5.28 -8.57 6.60
CA ALA A 789 6.70 -8.43 6.30
C ALA A 789 7.02 -7.07 5.67
N LEU A 790 6.13 -6.51 4.86
CA LEU A 790 6.30 -5.18 4.27
C LEU A 790 6.31 -4.11 5.36
N ASP A 791 5.30 -4.15 6.25
CA ASP A 791 5.13 -3.19 7.34
C ASP A 791 6.32 -3.24 8.31
N LEU A 792 6.80 -4.45 8.63
CA LEU A 792 7.99 -4.62 9.48
C LEU A 792 9.31 -4.27 8.78
N ALA A 793 9.31 -4.03 7.47
CA ALA A 793 10.50 -3.76 6.66
C ALA A 793 10.66 -2.29 6.24
N GLN A 794 9.94 -1.35 6.87
CA GLN A 794 9.92 0.07 6.53
C GLN A 794 11.32 0.65 6.19
N ASP A 795 12.31 0.42 7.05
CA ASP A 795 13.67 0.93 6.88
C ASP A 795 14.61 0.01 6.07
N ASN A 796 14.11 -1.14 5.59
CA ASN A 796 14.90 -2.13 4.87
C ASN A 796 14.38 -2.35 3.44
N VAL A 797 14.83 -1.47 2.54
CA VAL A 797 14.51 -1.48 1.10
C VAL A 797 14.73 -2.84 0.43
N ARG A 798 15.70 -3.66 0.88
CA ARG A 798 15.94 -4.99 0.28
C ARG A 798 14.84 -5.98 0.61
N ILE A 799 14.37 -5.98 1.85
CA ILE A 799 13.26 -6.82 2.28
C ILE A 799 11.98 -6.33 1.60
N SER A 800 11.68 -5.03 1.62
CA SER A 800 10.49 -4.45 0.96
C SER A 800 10.47 -4.76 -0.54
N ALA A 801 11.61 -4.64 -1.24
CA ALA A 801 11.72 -5.05 -2.64
C ALA A 801 11.38 -6.54 -2.83
N THR A 802 11.88 -7.42 -1.97
CA THR A 802 11.56 -8.85 -2.04
C THR A 802 10.07 -9.10 -1.79
N VAL A 803 9.49 -8.44 -0.79
CA VAL A 803 8.07 -8.57 -0.44
C VAL A 803 7.16 -8.08 -1.58
N TRP A 804 7.39 -6.88 -2.12
CA TRP A 804 6.60 -6.35 -3.25
C TRP A 804 6.61 -7.27 -4.46
N GLN A 805 7.78 -7.82 -4.78
CA GLN A 805 7.89 -8.79 -5.86
C GLN A 805 7.02 -10.02 -5.57
N ASN A 806 7.13 -10.62 -4.39
CA ASN A 806 6.35 -11.81 -4.02
C ASN A 806 4.83 -11.55 -3.95
N LEU A 807 4.40 -10.38 -3.46
CA LEU A 807 3.00 -9.94 -3.50
C LEU A 807 2.49 -9.86 -4.94
N GLY A 808 3.28 -9.28 -5.85
CA GLY A 808 2.95 -9.24 -7.28
C GLY A 808 2.77 -10.64 -7.87
N TRP A 809 3.67 -11.57 -7.57
CA TRP A 809 3.55 -12.97 -8.01
C TRP A 809 2.33 -13.67 -7.42
N LEU A 810 2.08 -13.50 -6.11
CA LEU A 810 0.93 -14.09 -5.42
C LEU A 810 -0.38 -13.66 -6.06
N GLN A 811 -0.56 -12.35 -6.29
CA GLN A 811 -1.77 -11.81 -6.90
C GLN A 811 -1.93 -12.22 -8.36
N PHE A 812 -0.83 -12.29 -9.11
CA PHE A 812 -0.87 -12.72 -10.50
C PHE A 812 -1.35 -14.17 -10.62
N GLU A 813 -0.92 -15.06 -9.74
CA GLU A 813 -1.30 -16.49 -9.75
C GLU A 813 -2.79 -16.72 -9.52
N VAL A 814 -3.42 -15.90 -8.67
CA VAL A 814 -4.87 -15.91 -8.43
C VAL A 814 -5.64 -14.95 -9.35
N ARG A 815 -4.98 -14.40 -10.39
CA ARG A 815 -5.58 -13.57 -11.45
C ARG A 815 -6.12 -12.23 -10.98
N GLN A 816 -5.62 -11.72 -9.86
CA GLN A 816 -5.89 -10.36 -9.41
C GLN A 816 -4.92 -9.39 -10.10
N TYR A 817 -5.06 -9.25 -11.43
CA TYR A 817 -4.07 -8.59 -12.27
C TYR A 817 -3.87 -7.10 -11.96
N ALA A 818 -4.93 -6.39 -11.57
CA ALA A 818 -4.84 -4.99 -11.13
C ALA A 818 -3.92 -4.84 -9.90
N GLN A 819 -4.13 -5.67 -8.87
CA GLN A 819 -3.31 -5.65 -7.65
C GLN A 819 -1.88 -6.12 -7.94
N ALA A 820 -1.72 -7.14 -8.78
CA ALA A 820 -0.41 -7.59 -9.21
C ALA A 820 0.38 -6.48 -9.90
N ALA A 821 -0.27 -5.72 -10.81
CA ALA A 821 0.35 -4.59 -11.49
C ALA A 821 0.81 -3.50 -10.50
N SER A 822 -0.05 -3.12 -9.55
CA SER A 822 0.30 -2.15 -8.49
C SER A 822 1.52 -2.60 -7.69
N PHE A 823 1.57 -3.85 -7.22
CA PHE A 823 2.72 -4.36 -6.47
C PHE A 823 4.01 -4.42 -7.30
N PHE A 824 3.93 -4.79 -8.58
CA PHE A 824 5.10 -4.75 -9.46
C PHE A 824 5.57 -3.32 -9.75
N GLN A 825 4.68 -2.32 -9.81
CA GLN A 825 5.05 -0.91 -9.92
C GLN A 825 5.81 -0.43 -8.68
N HIS A 826 5.33 -0.75 -7.47
CA HIS A 826 6.07 -0.47 -6.23
C HIS A 826 7.44 -1.16 -6.21
N ARG A 827 7.52 -2.40 -6.70
CA ARG A 827 8.80 -3.10 -6.86
C ARG A 827 9.75 -2.37 -7.81
N LEU A 828 9.26 -1.84 -8.94
CA LEU A 828 10.09 -1.13 -9.93
C LEU A 828 10.64 0.21 -9.43
N ALA A 829 9.98 0.84 -8.46
CA ALA A 829 10.48 2.05 -7.81
C ALA A 829 11.72 1.79 -6.93
N LEU A 830 12.06 0.53 -6.65
CA LEU A 830 13.19 0.14 -5.81
C LEU A 830 14.37 -0.44 -6.62
N PRO A 831 15.62 -0.26 -6.18
CA PRO A 831 16.80 -0.77 -6.88
C PRO A 831 16.80 -2.29 -7.11
N PHE A 832 17.52 -2.73 -8.14
CA PHE A 832 17.75 -4.15 -8.45
C PHE A 832 19.23 -4.49 -8.30
N VAL A 833 19.52 -5.65 -7.69
CA VAL A 833 20.91 -6.15 -7.58
C VAL A 833 21.38 -6.69 -8.92
N GLN A 834 20.53 -7.44 -9.63
CA GLN A 834 20.80 -7.97 -10.95
C GLN A 834 19.81 -7.43 -11.96
N LYS A 835 20.28 -7.06 -13.15
CA LYS A 835 19.40 -6.56 -14.22
C LYS A 835 18.41 -7.60 -14.75
N MET A 836 18.73 -8.89 -14.63
CA MET A 836 17.79 -9.96 -14.95
C MET A 836 16.55 -9.98 -14.06
N ASP A 837 16.67 -9.59 -12.80
CA ASP A 837 15.52 -9.50 -11.89
C ASP A 837 14.58 -8.36 -12.33
N GLU A 838 15.14 -7.23 -12.78
CA GLU A 838 14.39 -6.11 -13.34
C GLU A 838 13.63 -6.53 -14.60
N VAL A 839 14.28 -7.28 -15.49
CA VAL A 839 13.67 -7.86 -16.70
C VAL A 839 12.47 -8.74 -16.33
N SER A 840 12.60 -9.60 -15.32
CA SER A 840 11.53 -10.48 -14.85
C SER A 840 10.33 -9.70 -14.30
N VAL A 841 10.57 -8.68 -13.48
CA VAL A 841 9.51 -7.84 -12.91
C VAL A 841 8.78 -7.04 -13.99
N ARG A 842 9.51 -6.38 -14.90
CA ARG A 842 8.89 -5.64 -16.01
C ARG A 842 8.05 -6.53 -16.91
N TRP A 843 8.52 -7.76 -17.17
CA TRP A 843 7.78 -8.75 -17.94
C TRP A 843 6.44 -9.09 -17.29
N MET A 844 6.45 -9.34 -15.98
CA MET A 844 5.23 -9.65 -15.23
C MET A 844 4.30 -8.45 -15.08
N LEU A 845 4.85 -7.24 -14.92
CA LEU A 845 4.06 -6.02 -14.92
C LEU A 845 3.33 -5.84 -16.26
N ALA A 846 4.04 -5.94 -17.38
CA ALA A 846 3.46 -5.79 -18.71
C ALA A 846 2.33 -6.82 -18.95
N ARG A 847 2.50 -8.06 -18.48
CA ARG A 847 1.44 -9.09 -18.52
C ARG A 847 0.25 -8.75 -17.63
N SER A 848 0.49 -8.23 -16.44
CA SER A 848 -0.57 -7.84 -15.49
C SER A 848 -1.40 -6.69 -16.05
N LEU A 849 -0.74 -5.65 -16.58
CA LEU A 849 -1.37 -4.52 -17.24
C LEU A 849 -2.21 -4.95 -18.45
N PHE A 850 -1.68 -5.85 -19.29
CA PHE A 850 -2.41 -6.38 -20.44
C PHE A 850 -3.70 -7.09 -20.02
N TYR A 851 -3.65 -7.99 -19.03
CA TYR A 851 -4.85 -8.67 -18.54
C TYR A 851 -5.80 -7.74 -17.76
N ASN A 852 -5.31 -6.60 -17.29
CA ASN A 852 -6.11 -5.52 -16.71
C ASN A 852 -6.63 -4.52 -17.76
N ASN A 853 -6.54 -4.85 -19.06
CA ASN A 853 -6.98 -4.01 -20.19
C ASN A 853 -6.25 -2.65 -20.33
N GLN A 854 -5.04 -2.52 -19.74
CA GLN A 854 -4.17 -1.34 -19.86
C GLN A 854 -3.10 -1.59 -20.94
N LYS A 855 -3.54 -1.57 -22.20
CA LYS A 855 -2.76 -2.08 -23.34
C LYS A 855 -1.57 -1.18 -23.70
N SER A 856 -1.74 0.15 -23.61
CA SER A 856 -0.66 1.11 -23.92
C SER A 856 0.46 1.00 -22.88
N GLU A 857 0.11 0.96 -21.60
CA GLU A 857 1.08 0.84 -20.51
C GLU A 857 1.78 -0.53 -20.53
N ALA A 858 1.07 -1.58 -20.94
CA ALA A 858 1.68 -2.90 -21.16
C ALA A 858 2.73 -2.85 -22.29
N LEU A 859 2.48 -2.10 -23.36
CA LEU A 859 3.45 -1.86 -24.43
C LEU A 859 4.67 -1.10 -23.89
N ASP A 860 4.47 0.02 -23.19
CA ASP A 860 5.57 0.83 -22.65
C ASP A 860 6.51 -0.01 -21.78
N GLN A 861 5.95 -0.85 -20.90
CA GLN A 861 6.73 -1.74 -20.05
C GLN A 861 7.45 -2.85 -20.84
N ALA A 862 6.85 -3.36 -21.92
CA ALA A 862 7.50 -4.36 -22.76
C ALA A 862 8.64 -3.76 -23.60
N GLU A 863 8.51 -2.52 -24.09
CA GLU A 863 9.57 -1.81 -24.80
C GLU A 863 10.75 -1.49 -23.86
N ALA A 864 10.46 -0.97 -22.66
CA ALA A 864 11.47 -0.73 -21.65
C ALA A 864 12.22 -2.03 -21.27
N ASN A 865 11.49 -3.14 -21.19
CA ASN A 865 12.10 -4.44 -20.91
C ASN A 865 12.99 -4.94 -22.07
N LEU A 866 12.53 -4.82 -23.31
CA LEU A 866 13.33 -5.16 -24.50
C LEU A 866 14.62 -4.33 -24.58
N ALA A 867 14.53 -3.02 -24.36
CA ALA A 867 15.68 -2.13 -24.32
C ALA A 867 16.68 -2.58 -23.25
N LEU A 868 16.19 -2.89 -22.05
CA LEU A 868 17.03 -3.36 -20.93
C LEU A 868 17.83 -4.63 -21.30
N VAL A 869 17.19 -5.58 -21.97
CA VAL A 869 17.84 -6.84 -22.41
C VAL A 869 18.92 -6.56 -23.46
N ILE A 870 18.64 -5.69 -24.43
CA ILE A 870 19.57 -5.35 -25.52
C ILE A 870 20.77 -4.56 -24.98
N ASP A 871 20.52 -3.47 -24.26
CA ASP A 871 21.54 -2.52 -23.80
C ASP A 871 22.54 -3.18 -22.83
N ASN A 872 22.07 -4.17 -22.06
CA ASN A 872 22.88 -4.90 -21.07
C ASN A 872 23.29 -6.31 -21.53
N ARG A 873 22.98 -6.70 -22.79
CA ARG A 873 23.31 -8.01 -23.38
C ARG A 873 22.87 -9.22 -22.54
N LEU A 874 21.64 -9.18 -22.05
CA LEU A 874 21.09 -10.10 -21.05
C LEU A 874 20.42 -11.36 -21.67
N GLY A 875 21.17 -12.09 -22.50
CA GLY A 875 20.65 -13.27 -23.21
C GLY A 875 19.92 -12.92 -24.51
N ASP A 876 19.03 -13.82 -24.97
CA ASP A 876 18.33 -13.68 -26.26
C ASP A 876 17.18 -12.64 -26.17
N PRO A 877 17.22 -11.53 -26.94
CA PRO A 877 16.16 -10.52 -26.95
C PRO A 877 14.88 -10.94 -27.69
N THR A 878 14.91 -12.08 -28.40
CA THR A 878 13.82 -12.51 -29.29
C THR A 878 12.45 -12.62 -28.59
N PRO A 879 12.32 -13.28 -27.42
CA PRO A 879 11.03 -13.39 -26.72
C PRO A 879 10.48 -12.03 -26.25
N PHE A 880 11.37 -11.11 -25.87
CA PHE A 880 11.01 -9.76 -25.44
C PHE A 880 10.49 -8.92 -26.61
N ARG A 881 11.13 -9.03 -27.77
CA ARG A 881 10.70 -8.34 -28.99
C ARG A 881 9.39 -8.89 -29.53
N GLU A 882 9.20 -10.21 -29.50
CA GLU A 882 7.92 -10.83 -29.90
C GLU A 882 6.78 -10.30 -29.01
N LYS A 883 7.01 -10.20 -27.70
CA LYS A 883 5.99 -9.71 -26.77
C LYS A 883 5.69 -8.23 -26.94
N ALA A 884 6.71 -7.39 -27.15
CA ALA A 884 6.53 -5.97 -27.47
C ALA A 884 5.75 -5.80 -28.80
N ALA A 885 6.04 -6.61 -29.82
CA ALA A 885 5.29 -6.61 -31.08
C ALA A 885 3.81 -6.94 -30.88
N PHE A 886 3.53 -7.97 -30.06
CA PHE A 886 2.17 -8.35 -29.71
C PHE A 886 1.43 -7.24 -28.98
N TYR A 887 2.03 -6.63 -27.95
CA TYR A 887 1.38 -5.54 -27.23
C TYR A 887 1.21 -4.27 -28.07
N ALA A 888 2.14 -3.96 -28.97
CA ALA A 888 1.99 -2.84 -29.91
C ALA A 888 0.75 -3.05 -30.81
N MET A 889 0.56 -4.26 -31.32
CA MET A 889 -0.62 -4.60 -32.11
C MET A 889 -1.92 -4.49 -31.29
N GLN A 890 -1.90 -4.91 -30.03
CA GLN A 890 -3.07 -4.84 -29.13
C GLN A 890 -3.41 -3.42 -28.69
N ALA A 891 -2.40 -2.55 -28.53
CA ALA A 891 -2.55 -1.13 -28.26
C ALA A 891 -2.88 -0.29 -29.52
N GLU A 892 -3.05 -0.95 -30.68
CA GLU A 892 -3.32 -0.34 -31.98
C GLU A 892 -2.19 0.55 -32.53
N ASP A 893 -0.98 0.47 -31.95
CA ASP A 893 0.24 1.05 -32.51
C ASP A 893 0.81 0.12 -33.59
N TYR A 894 0.13 0.10 -34.74
CA TYR A 894 0.50 -0.75 -35.87
C TYR A 894 1.87 -0.39 -36.46
N ALA A 895 2.33 0.86 -36.31
CA ALA A 895 3.64 1.28 -36.80
C ALA A 895 4.76 0.59 -36.01
N LYS A 896 4.71 0.61 -34.68
CA LYS A 896 5.66 -0.11 -33.83
C LYS A 896 5.54 -1.63 -34.00
N ALA A 897 4.32 -2.16 -34.06
CA ALA A 897 4.09 -3.58 -34.29
C ALA A 897 4.77 -4.06 -35.59
N LYS A 898 4.64 -3.26 -36.67
CA LYS A 898 5.29 -3.53 -37.97
C LYS A 898 6.82 -3.56 -37.82
N GLN A 899 7.39 -2.62 -37.08
CA GLN A 899 8.84 -2.56 -36.84
C GLN A 899 9.32 -3.81 -36.09
N PHE A 900 8.67 -4.19 -35.00
CA PHE A 900 9.10 -5.33 -34.17
C PHE A 900 8.93 -6.67 -34.88
N TYR A 901 7.75 -6.94 -35.45
CA TYR A 901 7.52 -8.18 -36.21
C TYR A 901 8.38 -8.25 -37.47
N GLY A 902 8.52 -7.13 -38.19
CA GLY A 902 9.38 -7.06 -39.38
C GLY A 902 10.84 -7.41 -39.06
N TYR A 903 11.37 -6.94 -37.93
CA TYR A 903 12.70 -7.30 -37.47
C TYR A 903 12.83 -8.81 -37.17
N LEU A 904 11.88 -9.39 -36.43
CA LEU A 904 11.90 -10.82 -36.07
C LEU A 904 11.88 -11.72 -37.30
N LEU A 905 11.02 -11.41 -38.27
CA LEU A 905 10.84 -12.20 -39.49
C LEU A 905 12.00 -12.01 -40.48
N LYS A 906 12.51 -10.79 -40.66
CA LYS A 906 13.65 -10.50 -41.56
C LYS A 906 14.92 -11.23 -41.12
N ASN A 907 15.16 -11.31 -39.81
CA ASN A 907 16.34 -11.95 -39.25
C ASN A 907 16.13 -13.46 -38.94
N LYS A 908 14.98 -14.04 -39.32
CA LYS A 908 14.65 -15.47 -39.11
C LYS A 908 14.84 -15.94 -37.66
N LEU A 909 14.49 -15.09 -36.68
CA LEU A 909 14.71 -15.37 -35.25
C LEU A 909 13.66 -16.30 -34.64
N LEU A 910 12.58 -16.61 -35.37
CA LEU A 910 11.48 -17.45 -34.90
C LEU A 910 11.40 -18.73 -35.73
N THR A 911 11.04 -19.83 -35.08
CA THR A 911 10.86 -21.14 -35.72
C THR A 911 9.46 -21.68 -35.45
N SER A 912 9.01 -22.62 -36.29
CA SER A 912 7.79 -23.42 -36.08
C SER A 912 6.54 -22.56 -35.79
N GLU A 913 5.78 -22.87 -34.75
CA GLU A 913 4.50 -22.23 -34.45
C GLU A 913 4.63 -20.71 -34.19
N ASN A 914 5.72 -20.27 -33.55
CA ASN A 914 5.93 -18.85 -33.23
C ASN A 914 6.22 -18.03 -34.49
N GLN A 915 6.88 -18.63 -35.48
CA GLN A 915 7.06 -18.01 -36.79
C GLN A 915 5.70 -17.79 -37.48
N VAL A 916 4.82 -18.80 -37.47
CA VAL A 916 3.48 -18.69 -38.08
C VAL A 916 2.62 -17.65 -37.38
N LYS A 917 2.58 -17.65 -36.03
CA LYS A 917 1.87 -16.64 -35.24
C LYS A 917 2.35 -15.22 -35.55
N SER A 918 3.66 -15.01 -35.56
CA SER A 918 4.24 -13.71 -35.82
C SER A 918 4.05 -13.27 -37.28
N THR A 919 4.10 -14.18 -38.25
CA THR A 919 3.80 -13.88 -39.66
C THR A 919 2.33 -13.47 -39.83
N LEU A 920 1.41 -14.17 -39.15
CA LEU A 920 -0.01 -13.83 -39.17
C LEU A 920 -0.29 -12.46 -38.53
N ALA A 921 0.30 -12.18 -37.36
CA ALA A 921 0.19 -10.89 -36.72
C ALA A 921 0.79 -9.76 -37.58
N TYR A 922 1.94 -10.01 -38.21
CA TYR A 922 2.57 -9.07 -39.13
C TYR A 922 1.70 -8.77 -40.36
N ALA A 923 1.10 -9.79 -40.97
CA ALA A 923 0.18 -9.66 -42.09
C ALA A 923 -1.05 -8.80 -41.70
N TYR A 924 -1.62 -9.05 -40.51
CA TYR A 924 -2.71 -8.25 -39.97
C TYR A 924 -2.32 -6.79 -39.73
N VAL A 925 -1.13 -6.55 -39.19
CA VAL A 925 -0.59 -5.18 -38.98
C VAL A 925 -0.44 -4.45 -40.32
N LEU A 926 0.12 -5.11 -41.35
CA LEU A 926 0.25 -4.54 -42.69
C LEU A 926 -1.13 -4.20 -43.30
N MET A 927 -2.12 -5.07 -43.09
CA MET A 927 -3.49 -4.83 -43.49
C MET A 927 -4.07 -3.57 -42.82
N ARG A 928 -3.89 -3.41 -41.50
CA ARG A 928 -4.37 -2.23 -40.76
C ARG A 928 -3.67 -0.94 -41.18
N LEU A 929 -2.42 -1.03 -41.65
CA LEU A 929 -1.67 0.07 -42.26
C LEU A 929 -2.00 0.31 -43.75
N LYS A 930 -3.01 -0.38 -44.30
CA LYS A 930 -3.44 -0.29 -45.72
C LYS A 930 -2.32 -0.69 -46.71
N MET A 931 -1.37 -1.52 -46.30
CA MET A 931 -0.29 -2.05 -47.14
C MET A 931 -0.72 -3.37 -47.79
N THR A 932 -1.80 -3.33 -48.58
CA THR A 932 -2.55 -4.51 -49.05
C THR A 932 -1.70 -5.56 -49.75
N SER A 933 -0.83 -5.16 -50.68
CA SER A 933 0.03 -6.10 -51.42
C SER A 933 0.94 -6.91 -50.48
N GLN A 934 1.62 -6.22 -49.55
CA GLN A 934 2.49 -6.88 -48.57
C GLN A 934 1.70 -7.75 -47.59
N ALA A 935 0.49 -7.32 -47.19
CA ALA A 935 -0.38 -8.12 -46.33
C ALA A 935 -0.79 -9.44 -47.01
N VAL A 936 -1.16 -9.39 -48.30
CA VAL A 936 -1.49 -10.57 -49.10
C VAL A 936 -0.30 -11.54 -49.13
N ASP A 937 0.90 -11.07 -49.49
CA ASP A 937 2.10 -11.93 -49.52
C ASP A 937 2.35 -12.63 -48.18
N GLN A 938 2.18 -11.91 -47.06
CA GLN A 938 2.40 -12.49 -45.74
C GLN A 938 1.29 -13.46 -45.32
N PHE A 939 0.03 -13.23 -45.67
CA PHE A 939 -1.04 -14.19 -45.39
C PHE A 939 -0.91 -15.48 -46.23
N GLU A 940 -0.48 -15.38 -47.50
CA GLU A 940 -0.17 -16.57 -48.31
C GLU A 940 0.96 -17.38 -47.66
N LYS A 941 2.00 -16.70 -47.17
CA LYS A 941 3.09 -17.32 -46.42
C LYS A 941 2.62 -17.98 -45.12
N VAL A 942 1.63 -17.43 -44.41
CA VAL A 942 1.02 -18.09 -43.25
C VAL A 942 0.38 -19.41 -43.65
N ALA A 943 -0.40 -19.42 -44.73
CA ALA A 943 -1.07 -20.62 -45.21
C ALA A 943 -0.06 -21.73 -45.58
N GLU A 944 1.03 -21.35 -46.27
CA GLU A 944 2.15 -22.23 -46.63
C GLU A 944 2.86 -22.79 -45.39
N LEU A 945 3.33 -21.93 -44.49
CA LEU A 945 4.06 -22.33 -43.28
C LEU A 945 3.21 -23.17 -42.33
N SER A 946 1.89 -23.01 -42.34
CA SER A 946 1.00 -23.79 -41.49
C SER A 946 0.92 -25.26 -41.91
N ASN A 947 1.17 -25.58 -43.19
CA ASN A 947 1.16 -26.97 -43.69
C ASN A 947 2.30 -27.82 -43.12
N SER A 948 3.41 -27.19 -42.69
CA SER A 948 4.58 -27.89 -42.15
C SER A 948 4.56 -28.03 -40.63
N LEU A 949 3.51 -27.56 -39.95
CA LEU A 949 3.37 -27.68 -38.50
C LEU A 949 2.66 -28.99 -38.11
N GLU A 950 3.11 -29.61 -37.02
CA GLU A 950 2.46 -30.76 -36.42
C GLU A 950 1.35 -30.35 -35.43
N VAL A 951 0.37 -31.23 -35.24
CA VAL A 951 -0.69 -31.06 -34.23
C VAL A 951 -0.10 -31.19 -32.83
N LEU A 952 -0.27 -30.15 -32.03
CA LEU A 952 0.20 -30.15 -30.66
C LEU A 952 -0.88 -30.71 -29.72
N LYS A 953 -0.72 -31.96 -29.29
CA LYS A 953 -1.67 -32.66 -28.42
C LYS A 953 -1.89 -31.96 -27.07
N LYS A 954 -3.06 -32.21 -26.49
CA LYS A 954 -3.43 -31.82 -25.12
C LYS A 954 -2.47 -32.45 -24.11
N ASN A 955 -2.11 -31.71 -23.07
CA ASN A 955 -1.34 -32.20 -21.93
C ASN A 955 -1.63 -31.35 -20.67
N ASN A 956 -0.94 -31.62 -19.55
CA ASN A 956 -1.16 -30.92 -18.28
C ASN A 956 -0.92 -29.40 -18.33
N ARG A 957 -0.18 -28.91 -19.32
CA ARG A 957 0.08 -27.47 -19.54
C ARG A 957 -0.75 -26.87 -20.68
N ARG A 958 -1.39 -27.71 -21.50
CA ARG A 958 -2.15 -27.32 -22.68
C ARG A 958 -3.50 -28.03 -22.68
N LEU A 959 -4.54 -27.32 -22.25
CA LEU A 959 -5.90 -27.86 -22.03
C LEU A 959 -6.63 -28.28 -23.31
N LEU A 960 -6.25 -27.72 -24.46
CA LEU A 960 -6.82 -27.99 -25.79
C LEU A 960 -5.70 -28.37 -26.76
N ALA A 961 -5.96 -29.28 -27.69
CA ALA A 961 -5.04 -29.51 -28.80
C ALA A 961 -4.90 -28.23 -29.64
N ALA A 962 -3.72 -27.96 -30.18
CA ALA A 962 -3.51 -26.82 -31.07
C ALA A 962 -3.29 -27.33 -32.51
N TYR A 963 -4.35 -27.20 -33.31
CA TYR A 963 -4.36 -27.59 -34.71
C TYR A 963 -3.86 -26.46 -35.62
N PRO A 964 -2.82 -26.68 -36.44
CA PRO A 964 -2.25 -25.66 -37.33
C PRO A 964 -3.25 -25.07 -38.34
N GLN A 965 -4.25 -25.83 -38.75
CA GLN A 965 -5.26 -25.40 -39.73
C GLN A 965 -6.06 -24.18 -39.25
N ARG A 966 -6.06 -23.87 -37.94
CA ARG A 966 -6.62 -22.61 -37.43
C ARG A 966 -5.97 -21.38 -38.04
N PHE A 967 -4.66 -21.43 -38.30
CA PHE A 967 -3.94 -20.31 -38.91
C PHE A 967 -4.31 -20.15 -40.38
N GLN A 968 -4.56 -21.26 -41.07
CA GLN A 968 -5.03 -21.27 -42.46
C GLN A 968 -6.44 -20.70 -42.58
N LEU A 969 -7.34 -21.06 -41.67
CA LEU A 969 -8.69 -20.46 -41.62
C LEU A 969 -8.64 -18.94 -41.52
N LEU A 970 -7.75 -18.40 -40.66
CA LEU A 970 -7.57 -16.96 -40.51
C LEU A 970 -6.94 -16.36 -41.77
N ALA A 971 -5.87 -16.97 -42.29
CA ALA A 971 -5.16 -16.50 -43.47
C ALA A 971 -6.06 -16.42 -44.71
N TYR A 972 -6.75 -17.51 -45.07
CA TYR A 972 -7.67 -17.51 -46.20
C TYR A 972 -8.85 -16.56 -46.02
N GLY A 973 -9.31 -16.38 -44.76
CA GLY A 973 -10.34 -15.40 -44.43
C GLY A 973 -9.90 -13.99 -44.80
N PHE A 974 -8.71 -13.56 -44.37
CA PHE A 974 -8.17 -12.24 -44.71
C PHE A 974 -7.79 -12.12 -46.18
N LEU A 975 -7.20 -13.16 -46.80
CA LEU A 975 -6.86 -13.17 -48.23
C LEU A 975 -8.09 -12.96 -49.11
N SER A 976 -9.21 -13.61 -48.79
CA SER A 976 -10.46 -13.43 -49.53
C SER A 976 -11.03 -12.01 -49.43
N GLN A 977 -10.76 -11.29 -48.34
CA GLN A 977 -11.19 -9.91 -48.14
C GLN A 977 -10.29 -8.91 -48.86
N LEU A 978 -8.99 -9.19 -48.92
CA LEU A 978 -7.99 -8.28 -49.51
C LEU A 978 -7.80 -8.47 -51.00
N SER A 979 -8.22 -9.61 -51.56
CA SER A 979 -8.04 -9.89 -52.98
C SER A 979 -8.99 -9.06 -53.84
N ALA A 980 -8.42 -8.22 -54.70
CA ALA A 980 -9.16 -7.50 -55.74
C ALA A 980 -9.48 -8.38 -56.97
N ASP A 981 -8.81 -9.53 -57.10
CA ASP A 981 -9.07 -10.50 -58.16
C ASP A 981 -10.10 -11.53 -57.69
N ASN A 982 -11.30 -11.47 -58.28
CA ASN A 982 -12.39 -12.36 -57.92
C ASN A 982 -12.05 -13.85 -58.13
N LYS A 983 -11.15 -14.21 -59.06
CA LYS A 983 -10.72 -15.62 -59.23
C LYS A 983 -9.87 -16.09 -58.05
N LYS A 984 -8.94 -15.26 -57.58
CA LYS A 984 -8.15 -15.56 -56.37
C LYS A 984 -9.02 -15.59 -55.12
N LYS A 985 -9.95 -14.64 -54.99
CA LYS A 985 -10.95 -14.60 -53.91
C LYS A 985 -11.74 -15.89 -53.82
N ILE A 986 -12.27 -16.39 -54.95
CA ILE A 986 -12.97 -17.67 -55.03
C ILE A 986 -12.09 -18.82 -54.53
N ASN A 987 -10.82 -18.88 -54.98
CA ASN A 987 -9.89 -19.93 -54.57
C ASN A 987 -9.66 -19.93 -53.05
N TYR A 988 -9.38 -18.77 -52.44
CA TYR A 988 -9.19 -18.68 -50.98
C TYR A 988 -10.46 -19.05 -50.20
N LEU A 989 -11.63 -18.60 -50.65
CA LEU A 989 -12.92 -18.96 -50.04
C LEU A 989 -13.14 -20.48 -50.09
N GLN A 990 -12.88 -21.11 -51.23
CA GLN A 990 -13.03 -22.57 -51.37
C GLN A 990 -12.09 -23.33 -50.42
N GLN A 991 -10.83 -22.92 -50.32
CA GLN A 991 -9.88 -23.54 -49.39
C GLN A 991 -10.33 -23.40 -47.93
N ARG A 992 -10.88 -22.23 -47.54
CA ARG A 992 -11.41 -22.00 -46.19
C ARG A 992 -12.68 -22.81 -45.91
N ILE A 993 -13.59 -22.90 -46.87
CA ILE A 993 -14.82 -23.71 -46.80
C ILE A 993 -14.47 -25.19 -46.60
N ASP A 994 -13.49 -25.71 -47.34
CA ASP A 994 -13.08 -27.10 -47.23
C ASP A 994 -12.48 -27.40 -45.85
N LEU A 995 -11.76 -26.46 -45.25
CA LEU A 995 -11.29 -26.57 -43.86
C LEU A 995 -12.45 -26.59 -42.87
N PHE A 996 -13.42 -25.68 -42.98
CA PHE A 996 -14.60 -25.69 -42.11
C PHE A 996 -15.42 -26.97 -42.22
N LYS A 997 -15.52 -27.57 -43.42
CA LYS A 997 -16.18 -28.86 -43.61
C LYS A 997 -15.43 -30.01 -42.93
N LYS A 998 -14.10 -30.02 -42.99
CA LYS A 998 -13.25 -31.03 -42.31
C LYS A 998 -13.34 -30.97 -40.78
N MET A 999 -13.75 -29.84 -40.22
CA MET A 999 -13.89 -29.63 -38.77
C MET A 999 -15.23 -30.11 -38.18
N ALA A 1000 -16.16 -30.58 -39.01
CA ALA A 1000 -17.47 -31.02 -38.53
C ALA A 1000 -17.32 -32.10 -37.44
N GLY A 1001 -17.98 -31.91 -36.30
CA GLY A 1001 -17.90 -32.82 -35.15
C GLY A 1001 -16.64 -32.68 -34.27
N SER A 1002 -15.70 -31.78 -34.61
CA SER A 1002 -14.48 -31.53 -33.83
C SER A 1002 -14.15 -30.04 -33.67
N ALA A 1003 -15.13 -29.15 -33.87
CA ALA A 1003 -14.94 -27.69 -33.85
C ALA A 1003 -14.23 -27.16 -32.58
N SER A 1004 -14.51 -27.75 -31.42
CA SER A 1004 -13.93 -27.38 -30.13
C SER A 1004 -12.41 -27.55 -30.08
N GLU A 1005 -11.88 -28.48 -30.86
CA GLU A 1005 -10.44 -28.71 -31.01
C GLU A 1005 -9.73 -27.56 -31.74
N TYR A 1006 -10.48 -26.76 -32.49
CA TYR A 1006 -10.02 -25.57 -33.22
C TYR A 1006 -10.40 -24.26 -32.51
N ALA A 1007 -10.91 -24.33 -31.29
CA ALA A 1007 -11.43 -23.20 -30.50
C ALA A 1007 -12.69 -22.54 -31.11
N TYR A 1008 -13.53 -23.31 -31.80
CA TYR A 1008 -14.88 -22.93 -32.22
C TYR A 1008 -15.91 -23.81 -31.50
N ASP A 1009 -17.13 -23.32 -31.32
CA ASP A 1009 -18.30 -24.20 -31.14
C ASP A 1009 -18.88 -24.56 -32.52
N GLU A 1010 -19.78 -25.54 -32.55
CA GLU A 1010 -20.35 -26.02 -33.81
C GLU A 1010 -21.23 -24.96 -34.48
N ALA A 1011 -22.00 -24.21 -33.68
CA ALA A 1011 -22.78 -23.06 -34.14
C ALA A 1011 -21.89 -21.97 -34.79
N GLY A 1012 -20.77 -21.63 -34.18
CA GLY A 1012 -19.81 -20.67 -34.70
C GLY A 1012 -19.14 -21.16 -35.99
N ARG A 1013 -18.76 -22.44 -36.05
CA ARG A 1013 -18.22 -23.08 -37.27
C ARG A 1013 -19.20 -22.95 -38.45
N LEU A 1014 -20.46 -23.33 -38.22
CA LEU A 1014 -21.52 -23.26 -39.23
C LEU A 1014 -21.78 -21.81 -39.67
N SER A 1015 -21.85 -20.87 -38.74
CA SER A 1015 -22.04 -19.44 -39.05
C SER A 1015 -20.94 -18.88 -39.97
N PHE A 1016 -19.66 -19.19 -39.70
CA PHE A 1016 -18.56 -18.78 -40.57
C PHE A 1016 -18.57 -19.49 -41.93
N LEU A 1017 -18.91 -20.78 -41.96
CA LEU A 1017 -19.04 -21.55 -43.21
C LEU A 1017 -20.12 -20.97 -44.13
N ILE A 1018 -21.30 -20.66 -43.57
CA ILE A 1018 -22.42 -20.06 -44.30
C ILE A 1018 -22.01 -18.70 -44.87
N LYS A 1019 -21.36 -17.87 -44.05
CA LYS A 1019 -20.86 -16.55 -44.48
C LYS A 1019 -19.88 -16.68 -45.66
N ASP A 1020 -18.96 -17.63 -45.61
CA ASP A 1020 -17.99 -17.83 -46.69
C ASP A 1020 -18.64 -18.38 -47.96
N LEU A 1021 -19.66 -19.24 -47.84
CA LEU A 1021 -20.47 -19.72 -48.99
C LEU A 1021 -21.27 -18.58 -49.64
N GLN A 1022 -21.81 -17.66 -48.85
CA GLN A 1022 -22.48 -16.46 -49.37
C GLN A 1022 -21.49 -15.54 -50.10
N HIS A 1023 -20.31 -15.29 -49.52
CA HIS A 1023 -19.27 -14.51 -50.18
C HIS A 1023 -18.76 -15.18 -51.47
N LEU A 1024 -18.73 -16.52 -51.50
CA LEU A 1024 -18.38 -17.29 -52.68
C LEU A 1024 -19.45 -17.13 -53.77
N ALA A 1025 -20.74 -17.11 -53.41
CA ALA A 1025 -21.81 -16.82 -54.34
C ALA A 1025 -21.66 -15.44 -55.00
N VAL A 1026 -21.46 -14.40 -54.18
CA VAL A 1026 -21.24 -13.02 -54.67
C VAL A 1026 -20.01 -12.91 -55.58
N ALA A 1027 -18.90 -13.56 -55.22
CA ALA A 1027 -17.70 -13.52 -56.07
C ALA A 1027 -17.91 -14.22 -57.43
N ASN A 1028 -18.69 -15.32 -57.47
CA ASN A 1028 -19.08 -15.99 -58.71
C ASN A 1028 -20.04 -15.15 -59.56
N GLU A 1029 -20.97 -14.44 -58.93
CA GLU A 1029 -21.85 -13.49 -59.62
C GLU A 1029 -21.04 -12.38 -60.30
N GLN A 1030 -20.07 -11.79 -59.60
CA GLN A 1030 -19.19 -10.75 -60.15
C GLN A 1030 -18.30 -11.23 -61.30
N LEU A 1031 -18.04 -12.54 -61.41
CA LEU A 1031 -17.34 -13.15 -62.56
C LEU A 1031 -18.30 -13.60 -63.67
N ASN A 1032 -19.59 -13.28 -63.57
CA ASN A 1032 -20.64 -13.73 -64.49
C ASN A 1032 -20.70 -15.26 -64.60
N GLN A 1033 -20.57 -15.96 -63.47
CA GLN A 1033 -20.65 -17.43 -63.36
C GLN A 1033 -21.92 -17.85 -62.58
N PRO A 1034 -23.11 -17.63 -63.13
CA PRO A 1034 -24.35 -17.70 -62.36
C PRO A 1034 -24.69 -19.13 -61.89
N ARG A 1035 -24.28 -20.19 -62.62
CA ARG A 1035 -24.44 -21.59 -62.13
C ARG A 1035 -23.59 -21.90 -60.89
N ALA A 1036 -22.36 -21.37 -60.81
CA ALA A 1036 -21.49 -21.57 -59.66
C ALA A 1036 -21.96 -20.74 -58.45
N MET A 1037 -22.48 -19.54 -58.71
CA MET A 1037 -23.17 -18.71 -57.72
C MET A 1037 -24.37 -19.44 -57.11
N ALA A 1038 -25.29 -19.95 -57.95
CA ALA A 1038 -26.49 -20.65 -57.50
C ALA A 1038 -26.16 -21.88 -56.64
N LYS A 1039 -25.16 -22.67 -57.05
CA LYS A 1039 -24.66 -23.80 -56.27
C LYS A 1039 -24.12 -23.38 -54.89
N SER A 1040 -23.37 -22.28 -54.83
CA SER A 1040 -22.75 -21.80 -53.58
C SER A 1040 -23.79 -21.29 -52.58
N ILE A 1041 -24.77 -20.49 -53.04
CA ILE A 1041 -25.82 -19.98 -52.17
C ILE A 1041 -26.81 -21.08 -51.74
N HIS A 1042 -27.04 -22.09 -52.57
CA HIS A 1042 -27.80 -23.28 -52.16
C HIS A 1042 -27.08 -24.10 -51.08
N GLN A 1043 -25.77 -24.27 -51.18
CA GLN A 1043 -25.01 -24.88 -50.09
C GLN A 1043 -25.09 -24.04 -48.80
N ALA A 1044 -25.08 -22.70 -48.89
CA ALA A 1044 -25.26 -21.84 -47.73
C ALA A 1044 -26.63 -22.05 -47.06
N LEU A 1045 -27.70 -22.24 -47.86
CA LEU A 1045 -29.05 -22.52 -47.38
C LEU A 1045 -29.12 -23.86 -46.63
N VAL A 1046 -28.54 -24.92 -47.17
CA VAL A 1046 -28.49 -26.25 -46.51
C VAL A 1046 -27.71 -26.20 -45.19
N GLU A 1047 -26.58 -25.49 -45.13
CA GLU A 1047 -25.81 -25.35 -43.89
C GLU A 1047 -26.50 -24.42 -42.88
N ALA A 1048 -27.26 -23.42 -43.34
CA ALA A 1048 -28.04 -22.53 -42.48
C ALA A 1048 -29.19 -23.26 -41.76
N GLU A 1049 -29.78 -24.26 -42.40
CA GLU A 1049 -30.72 -25.14 -41.71
C GLU A 1049 -30.05 -25.91 -40.56
N LYS A 1050 -28.89 -26.53 -40.81
CA LYS A 1050 -28.16 -27.24 -39.75
C LYS A 1050 -27.80 -26.30 -38.59
N TRP A 1051 -27.50 -25.04 -38.90
CA TRP A 1051 -27.26 -24.01 -37.88
C TRP A 1051 -28.51 -23.71 -37.04
N MET A 1052 -29.70 -23.68 -37.66
CA MET A 1052 -30.97 -23.55 -36.92
C MET A 1052 -31.17 -24.73 -35.98
N ASP A 1053 -30.89 -25.95 -36.44
CA ASP A 1053 -31.05 -27.16 -35.62
C ASP A 1053 -30.08 -27.19 -34.43
N GLU A 1054 -28.84 -26.73 -34.61
CA GLU A 1054 -27.82 -26.67 -33.56
C GLU A 1054 -28.11 -25.58 -32.51
N THR A 1055 -28.66 -24.43 -32.92
CA THR A 1055 -28.87 -23.28 -32.03
C THR A 1055 -30.29 -23.19 -31.46
N GLY A 1056 -31.26 -23.83 -32.11
CA GLY A 1056 -32.69 -23.62 -31.88
C GLY A 1056 -33.20 -22.24 -32.34
N ASP A 1057 -32.37 -21.43 -33.01
CA ASP A 1057 -32.72 -20.07 -33.45
C ASP A 1057 -33.20 -20.07 -34.92
N GLU A 1058 -34.52 -20.15 -35.09
CA GLU A 1058 -35.15 -20.26 -36.41
C GLU A 1058 -35.36 -18.91 -37.13
N VAL A 1059 -35.20 -17.78 -36.44
CA VAL A 1059 -35.32 -16.42 -37.02
C VAL A 1059 -34.03 -15.60 -36.87
N GLY A 1060 -32.94 -16.26 -36.49
CA GLY A 1060 -31.66 -15.65 -36.25
C GLY A 1060 -31.07 -14.93 -37.46
N PRO A 1061 -30.09 -14.03 -37.23
CA PRO A 1061 -29.49 -13.23 -38.29
C PRO A 1061 -28.78 -14.07 -39.38
N VAL A 1062 -28.31 -15.27 -39.05
CA VAL A 1062 -27.64 -16.17 -39.99
C VAL A 1062 -28.64 -16.72 -41.02
N ILE A 1063 -29.75 -17.29 -40.57
CA ILE A 1063 -30.77 -17.85 -41.47
C ILE A 1063 -31.49 -16.74 -42.26
N TYR A 1064 -31.85 -15.64 -41.60
CA TYR A 1064 -32.50 -14.50 -42.26
C TYR A 1064 -31.66 -13.96 -43.43
N ARG A 1065 -30.38 -13.67 -43.19
CA ARG A 1065 -29.47 -13.18 -44.25
C ARG A 1065 -29.29 -14.20 -45.38
N THR A 1066 -29.23 -15.49 -45.04
CA THR A 1066 -29.10 -16.55 -46.03
C THR A 1066 -30.30 -16.61 -46.95
N LEU A 1067 -31.52 -16.56 -46.39
CA LEU A 1067 -32.75 -16.55 -47.17
C LEU A 1067 -32.90 -15.29 -48.02
N VAL A 1068 -32.62 -14.11 -47.46
CA VAL A 1068 -32.64 -12.87 -48.25
C VAL A 1068 -31.69 -12.98 -49.44
N ASN A 1069 -30.44 -13.37 -49.21
CA ASN A 1069 -29.44 -13.49 -50.27
C ASN A 1069 -29.81 -14.58 -51.30
N TYR A 1070 -30.32 -15.73 -50.85
CA TYR A 1070 -30.78 -16.80 -51.73
C TYR A 1070 -31.92 -16.34 -52.63
N LEU A 1071 -32.98 -15.76 -52.06
CA LEU A 1071 -34.16 -15.31 -52.80
C LEU A 1071 -33.78 -14.22 -53.80
N THR A 1072 -32.98 -13.25 -53.35
CA THR A 1072 -32.49 -12.14 -54.18
C THR A 1072 -31.73 -12.64 -55.40
N LEU A 1073 -30.74 -13.52 -55.21
CA LEU A 1073 -29.95 -14.07 -56.32
C LEU A 1073 -30.79 -14.96 -57.25
N ASN A 1074 -31.79 -15.67 -56.72
CA ASN A 1074 -32.71 -16.49 -57.51
C ASN A 1074 -33.61 -15.63 -58.41
N ILE A 1075 -34.10 -14.51 -57.89
CA ILE A 1075 -34.90 -13.55 -58.66
C ILE A 1075 -34.05 -12.86 -59.74
N SER A 1076 -32.80 -12.49 -59.44
CA SER A 1076 -31.91 -11.81 -60.40
C SER A 1076 -31.33 -12.72 -61.48
N HIS A 1077 -31.04 -13.99 -61.16
CA HIS A 1077 -30.44 -14.97 -62.09
C HIS A 1077 -31.23 -16.27 -62.20
N PRO A 1078 -32.51 -16.23 -62.54
CA PRO A 1078 -33.42 -17.38 -62.41
C PRO A 1078 -33.00 -18.58 -63.26
N ALA A 1079 -32.43 -18.35 -64.44
CA ALA A 1079 -31.96 -19.41 -65.35
C ALA A 1079 -30.80 -20.26 -64.78
N ALA A 1080 -30.17 -19.80 -63.68
CA ALA A 1080 -29.07 -20.51 -63.05
C ALA A 1080 -29.49 -21.42 -61.90
N PHE A 1081 -30.72 -21.30 -61.41
CA PHE A 1081 -31.29 -22.15 -60.36
C PHE A 1081 -32.09 -23.27 -61.03
N SER A 1082 -31.82 -24.53 -60.67
CA SER A 1082 -32.49 -25.67 -61.29
C SER A 1082 -33.88 -25.91 -60.69
N ALA A 1083 -34.79 -26.53 -61.43
CA ALA A 1083 -36.12 -26.89 -60.92
C ALA A 1083 -36.08 -27.84 -59.69
N ASN A 1084 -34.95 -28.56 -59.49
CA ASN A 1084 -34.74 -29.48 -58.36
C ASN A 1084 -34.22 -28.78 -57.08
N ASP A 1085 -33.74 -27.53 -57.14
CA ASP A 1085 -33.24 -26.78 -55.96
C ASP A 1085 -34.36 -26.18 -55.08
N THR A 1086 -35.62 -26.45 -55.40
CA THR A 1086 -36.80 -25.76 -54.88
C THR A 1086 -37.36 -26.36 -53.57
N GLY A 1087 -37.17 -27.67 -53.35
CA GLY A 1087 -37.74 -28.38 -52.19
C GLY A 1087 -37.17 -27.96 -50.84
N ASP A 1088 -35.86 -27.74 -50.75
CA ASP A 1088 -35.21 -27.30 -49.50
C ASP A 1088 -35.59 -25.87 -49.13
N LEU A 1089 -35.64 -24.96 -50.11
CA LEU A 1089 -36.06 -23.59 -49.88
C LEU A 1089 -37.50 -23.52 -49.36
N GLU A 1090 -38.43 -24.25 -49.98
CA GLU A 1090 -39.83 -24.26 -49.56
C GLU A 1090 -40.01 -24.80 -48.14
N ARG A 1091 -39.25 -25.82 -47.78
CA ARG A 1091 -39.28 -26.40 -46.44
C ARG A 1091 -38.73 -25.44 -45.39
N ILE A 1092 -37.58 -24.81 -45.66
CA ILE A 1092 -36.93 -23.87 -44.75
C ILE A 1092 -37.74 -22.58 -44.62
N ILE A 1093 -38.23 -22.00 -45.71
CA ILE A 1093 -39.00 -20.75 -45.68
C ILE A 1093 -40.32 -20.91 -44.91
N LYS A 1094 -41.00 -22.07 -45.04
CA LYS A 1094 -42.21 -22.39 -44.25
C LYS A 1094 -41.90 -22.46 -42.76
N ARG A 1095 -40.81 -23.11 -42.39
CA ARG A 1095 -40.35 -23.20 -40.98
C ARG A 1095 -40.04 -21.82 -40.42
N VAL A 1096 -39.27 -21.00 -41.16
CA VAL A 1096 -38.91 -19.63 -40.75
C VAL A 1096 -40.14 -18.71 -40.64
N PHE A 1097 -41.07 -18.76 -41.59
CA PHE A 1097 -42.33 -17.99 -41.47
C PHE A 1097 -43.17 -18.42 -40.27
N GLN A 1098 -43.24 -19.72 -39.99
CA GLN A 1098 -43.92 -20.22 -38.79
C GLN A 1098 -43.23 -19.71 -37.51
N ALA A 1099 -41.90 -19.68 -37.48
CA ALA A 1099 -41.13 -19.15 -36.36
C ALA A 1099 -41.33 -17.64 -36.17
N PHE A 1100 -41.33 -16.84 -37.25
CA PHE A 1100 -41.66 -15.41 -37.20
C PHE A 1100 -43.07 -15.15 -36.64
N LYS A 1101 -44.04 -15.98 -37.03
CA LYS A 1101 -45.42 -15.90 -36.54
C LYS A 1101 -45.54 -16.29 -35.06
N ASN A 1102 -44.77 -17.27 -34.62
CA ASN A 1102 -44.79 -17.78 -33.25
C ASN A 1102 -43.87 -16.99 -32.30
N HIS A 1103 -43.15 -15.97 -32.79
CA HIS A 1103 -42.21 -15.20 -31.96
C HIS A 1103 -42.96 -14.40 -30.89
N PRO A 1104 -42.68 -14.59 -29.58
CA PRO A 1104 -43.49 -14.05 -28.48
C PRO A 1104 -43.49 -12.51 -28.39
N TYR A 1105 -42.49 -11.87 -28.99
CA TYR A 1105 -42.40 -10.41 -29.11
C TYR A 1105 -42.00 -10.01 -30.53
N ARG A 1106 -42.91 -9.38 -31.28
CA ARG A 1106 -42.65 -8.95 -32.67
C ARG A 1106 -42.30 -7.46 -32.70
N SER A 1107 -41.03 -7.14 -32.45
CA SER A 1107 -40.53 -5.78 -32.62
C SER A 1107 -40.65 -5.31 -34.07
N SER A 1108 -40.61 -4.00 -34.30
CA SER A 1108 -40.63 -3.41 -35.65
C SER A 1108 -39.53 -3.99 -36.56
N TYR A 1109 -38.38 -4.38 -36.00
CA TYR A 1109 -37.32 -5.08 -36.73
C TYR A 1109 -37.73 -6.49 -37.19
N ILE A 1110 -38.36 -7.27 -36.32
CA ILE A 1110 -38.87 -8.62 -36.63
C ILE A 1110 -40.00 -8.56 -37.66
N VAL A 1111 -40.91 -7.58 -37.52
CA VAL A 1111 -41.98 -7.33 -38.49
C VAL A 1111 -41.41 -6.95 -39.85
N TYR A 1112 -40.41 -6.07 -39.90
CA TYR A 1112 -39.71 -5.72 -41.14
C TYR A 1112 -39.04 -6.95 -41.80
N GLN A 1113 -38.27 -7.74 -41.03
CA GLN A 1113 -37.59 -8.91 -41.56
C GLN A 1113 -38.56 -9.96 -42.13
N HIS A 1114 -39.63 -10.27 -41.38
CA HIS A 1114 -40.66 -11.20 -41.82
C HIS A 1114 -41.28 -10.75 -43.14
N ASN A 1115 -41.67 -9.47 -43.23
CA ASN A 1115 -42.34 -8.95 -44.42
C ASN A 1115 -41.39 -8.78 -45.61
N LYS A 1116 -40.12 -8.45 -45.40
CA LYS A 1116 -39.11 -8.44 -46.47
C LYS A 1116 -38.94 -9.82 -47.09
N LEU A 1117 -38.85 -10.87 -46.26
CA LEU A 1117 -38.79 -12.25 -46.76
C LEU A 1117 -40.09 -12.66 -47.47
N LYS A 1118 -41.25 -12.27 -46.96
CA LYS A 1118 -42.56 -12.52 -47.60
C LYS A 1118 -42.65 -11.89 -48.99
N ILE A 1119 -42.19 -10.64 -49.15
CA ILE A 1119 -42.13 -9.95 -50.45
C ILE A 1119 -41.21 -10.70 -51.42
N LEU A 1120 -39.97 -10.99 -51.01
CA LEU A 1120 -39.01 -11.70 -51.85
C LEU A 1120 -39.51 -13.11 -52.23
N TRP A 1121 -40.17 -13.81 -51.31
CA TRP A 1121 -40.79 -15.10 -51.58
C TRP A 1121 -41.91 -14.99 -52.63
N MET A 1122 -42.83 -14.03 -52.47
CA MET A 1122 -43.92 -13.78 -53.42
C MET A 1122 -43.41 -13.42 -54.82
N MET A 1123 -42.33 -12.63 -54.91
CA MET A 1123 -41.67 -12.31 -56.18
C MET A 1123 -41.16 -13.57 -56.88
N LEU A 1124 -40.50 -14.46 -56.13
CA LEU A 1124 -39.99 -15.72 -56.67
C LEU A 1124 -41.12 -16.65 -57.11
N GLU A 1125 -42.20 -16.76 -56.32
CA GLU A 1125 -43.39 -17.54 -56.69
C GLU A 1125 -43.98 -17.06 -58.02
N SER A 1126 -44.16 -15.76 -58.20
CA SER A 1126 -44.72 -15.21 -59.43
C SER A 1126 -43.80 -15.35 -60.64
N TYR A 1127 -42.49 -15.44 -60.43
CA TYR A 1127 -41.57 -15.75 -61.53
C TYR A 1127 -41.75 -17.20 -62.01
N ARG A 1128 -42.01 -18.14 -61.08
CA ARG A 1128 -42.22 -19.56 -61.39
C ARG A 1128 -43.61 -19.84 -61.96
N ASP A 1129 -44.62 -19.17 -61.41
CA ASP A 1129 -46.02 -19.33 -61.79
C ASP A 1129 -46.52 -18.05 -62.49
N ASN A 1130 -46.61 -18.12 -63.82
CA ASN A 1130 -46.98 -16.99 -64.70
C ASN A 1130 -48.45 -16.53 -64.54
N THR A 1131 -49.13 -16.98 -63.48
CA THR A 1131 -50.55 -16.81 -63.16
C THR A 1131 -50.78 -15.93 -61.92
N ILE A 1132 -49.72 -15.57 -61.17
CA ILE A 1132 -49.84 -14.82 -59.90
C ILE A 1132 -49.94 -13.31 -60.17
N ASN A 1133 -51.04 -12.69 -59.73
CA ASN A 1133 -51.20 -11.22 -59.76
C ASN A 1133 -50.43 -10.56 -58.60
N LEU A 1134 -49.12 -10.34 -58.79
CA LEU A 1134 -48.24 -9.68 -57.81
C LEU A 1134 -48.74 -8.31 -57.37
N LYS A 1135 -49.25 -7.50 -58.31
CA LYS A 1135 -49.72 -6.14 -58.00
C LYS A 1135 -50.82 -6.14 -56.95
N LYS A 1136 -51.76 -7.08 -57.03
CA LYS A 1136 -52.82 -7.22 -56.04
C LYS A 1136 -52.27 -7.68 -54.69
N ARG A 1137 -51.47 -8.75 -54.65
CA ARG A 1137 -50.95 -9.28 -53.37
C ARG A 1137 -50.00 -8.30 -52.65
N PHE A 1138 -49.25 -7.47 -53.38
CA PHE A 1138 -48.42 -6.42 -52.79
C PHE A 1138 -49.24 -5.23 -52.26
N ALA A 1139 -50.33 -4.85 -52.94
CA ALA A 1139 -51.26 -3.85 -52.43
C ALA A 1139 -51.92 -4.34 -51.14
N ASP A 1140 -52.36 -5.60 -51.11
CA ASP A 1140 -52.95 -6.22 -49.92
C ASP A 1140 -51.95 -6.26 -48.75
N LEU A 1141 -50.66 -6.53 -49.03
CA LEU A 1141 -49.60 -6.59 -48.02
C LEU A 1141 -49.33 -5.21 -47.37
N LEU A 1142 -49.32 -4.12 -48.15
CA LEU A 1142 -49.10 -2.76 -47.63
C LEU A 1142 -50.20 -2.29 -46.66
N HIS A 1143 -51.37 -2.91 -46.71
CA HIS A 1143 -52.50 -2.65 -45.85
C HIS A 1143 -52.60 -3.61 -44.65
N GLU A 1144 -51.62 -4.49 -44.44
CA GLU A 1144 -51.53 -5.27 -43.20
C GLU A 1144 -51.16 -4.31 -42.05
N GLU A 1145 -51.96 -4.35 -40.96
CA GLU A 1145 -51.83 -3.47 -39.78
C GLU A 1145 -50.39 -3.39 -39.25
N GLU A 1146 -49.68 -4.53 -39.22
CA GLU A 1146 -48.29 -4.58 -38.77
C GLU A 1146 -47.31 -3.82 -39.68
N ILE A 1147 -47.58 -3.72 -40.98
CA ILE A 1147 -46.74 -2.96 -41.94
C ILE A 1147 -47.10 -1.47 -41.89
N GLU A 1148 -48.37 -1.12 -41.77
CA GLU A 1148 -48.79 0.28 -41.58
C GLU A 1148 -48.18 0.85 -40.29
N GLN A 1149 -48.10 0.06 -39.23
CA GLN A 1149 -47.45 0.44 -37.98
C GLN A 1149 -45.94 0.76 -38.16
N LEU A 1150 -45.23 0.11 -39.10
CA LEU A 1150 -43.83 0.42 -39.40
C LEU A 1150 -43.64 1.85 -39.94
N GLN A 1151 -44.66 2.44 -40.58
CA GLN A 1151 -44.58 3.81 -41.06
C GLN A 1151 -44.35 4.80 -39.91
N THR A 1152 -44.82 4.46 -38.71
CA THR A 1152 -44.66 5.26 -37.49
C THR A 1152 -43.42 4.81 -36.72
N ASP A 1153 -43.24 3.50 -36.52
CA ASP A 1153 -42.22 2.97 -35.61
C ASP A 1153 -40.81 2.87 -36.23
N SER A 1154 -40.71 2.66 -37.56
CA SER A 1154 -39.44 2.58 -38.30
C SER A 1154 -39.61 3.02 -39.77
N PRO A 1155 -39.71 4.33 -40.03
CA PRO A 1155 -40.03 4.87 -41.35
C PRO A 1155 -39.05 4.43 -42.46
N GLU A 1156 -37.77 4.23 -42.11
CA GLU A 1156 -36.74 3.72 -43.03
C GLU A 1156 -37.05 2.29 -43.49
N SER A 1157 -37.42 1.41 -42.56
CA SER A 1157 -37.81 0.02 -42.85
C SER A 1157 -39.08 -0.05 -43.68
N TYR A 1158 -40.08 0.79 -43.36
CA TYR A 1158 -41.31 0.91 -44.16
C TYR A 1158 -41.02 1.36 -45.58
N ASN A 1159 -40.19 2.40 -45.75
CA ASN A 1159 -39.81 2.91 -47.06
C ASN A 1159 -39.05 1.87 -47.89
N GLU A 1160 -38.20 1.06 -47.28
CA GLU A 1160 -37.51 -0.02 -47.98
C GLU A 1160 -38.48 -1.10 -48.47
N LEU A 1161 -39.43 -1.54 -47.63
CA LEU A 1161 -40.47 -2.50 -48.03
C LEU A 1161 -41.34 -1.93 -49.16
N ARG A 1162 -41.78 -0.68 -49.01
CA ARG A 1162 -42.56 0.04 -50.04
C ARG A 1162 -41.79 0.16 -51.34
N THR A 1163 -40.49 0.44 -51.27
CA THR A 1163 -39.60 0.49 -52.44
C THR A 1163 -39.56 -0.87 -53.12
N LEU A 1164 -39.29 -1.96 -52.39
CA LEU A 1164 -39.30 -3.32 -52.94
C LEU A 1164 -40.64 -3.65 -53.63
N ILE A 1165 -41.76 -3.23 -53.05
CA ILE A 1165 -43.11 -3.47 -53.59
C ILE A 1165 -43.41 -2.68 -54.87
N LEU A 1166 -42.89 -1.46 -55.02
CA LEU A 1166 -43.17 -0.58 -56.17
C LEU A 1166 -42.45 -0.99 -57.46
N PHE A 1167 -41.43 -1.86 -57.38
CA PHE A 1167 -40.66 -2.32 -58.52
C PHE A 1167 -41.10 -3.72 -58.96
N ASN A 1168 -42.14 -3.74 -59.80
CA ASN A 1168 -42.92 -4.94 -60.14
C ASN A 1168 -42.32 -5.75 -61.30
N SER A 1169 -41.08 -5.46 -61.75
CA SER A 1169 -40.45 -6.13 -62.88
C SER A 1169 -39.02 -6.60 -62.56
N PRO A 1170 -38.61 -7.80 -63.02
CA PRO A 1170 -37.28 -8.36 -62.75
C PRO A 1170 -36.12 -7.45 -63.19
N GLN A 1171 -36.28 -6.72 -64.31
CA GLN A 1171 -35.26 -5.81 -64.86
C GLN A 1171 -35.07 -4.54 -64.03
N SER A 1172 -36.10 -4.12 -63.28
CA SER A 1172 -36.01 -2.98 -62.37
C SER A 1172 -35.40 -3.33 -61.01
N LEU A 1173 -35.44 -4.62 -60.62
CA LEU A 1173 -34.97 -5.13 -59.34
C LEU A 1173 -33.44 -5.28 -59.28
N ASP A 1174 -32.81 -5.78 -60.35
CA ASP A 1174 -31.33 -5.91 -60.47
C ASP A 1174 -30.62 -4.54 -60.34
N LYS A 1175 -31.34 -3.44 -60.56
CA LYS A 1175 -30.83 -2.06 -60.45
C LYS A 1175 -30.93 -1.44 -59.06
N ILE A 1176 -31.66 -2.08 -58.13
CA ILE A 1176 -31.90 -1.64 -56.75
C ILE A 1176 -31.22 -2.57 -55.74
N ILE A 1177 -31.13 -3.86 -56.09
CA ILE A 1177 -30.41 -4.88 -55.32
C ILE A 1177 -28.89 -4.66 -55.41
N ARG A 1178 -28.39 -4.18 -56.57
CA ARG A 1178 -27.01 -3.72 -56.75
C ARG A 1178 -26.86 -2.28 -56.26
#